data_AF-T0RU51-F1
#
_entry.id   AF-T0RU51-F1
#
_cell.length_a   1.000
_cell.length_b   1.000
_cell.length_c   1.000
_cell.angle_alpha   90.00
_cell.angle_beta   90.00
_cell.angle_gamma   90.00
#
_symmetry.space_group_name_H-M   'P 1'
#
loop_
_entity.id
_entity.type
_entity.pdbx_description
1 polymer ?
#
loop_
_entity_poly.entity_id
_entity_poly.type
_entity_poly.pdbx_seq_one_letter_code
_entity_poly.pdbx_strand_id
1 'polypeptide(L)'
;MKTIIILFSILLNFIVQARPLDLNDCHDESLLYLEQVLTSPRGKELLSEQFHITMLKMASLSNSDNLKTIEEYSKEWFNSLSENDRKDLDSLKNNYQNQAYLLDLKKIDDFYRKANYYKKDLRFSNKDASAFALSHMLIAKDSPFNENDISILWFAAQINNASEELYGKYSALYNKTSISSILTNYSGFANNKRPLTRSELDNLKKNHVKNYASTLNEIEGSLKSHLQSIGCLDEKGLFAGACKFDENYFQNLINVGLDQLSSKISLDELNTISLKNDLVARYKGKAIFEFLPISESNVEQAKVIETKPWKIYGESKDEIQKILSIQETINDIPELKQRVQSFAHHANLDNYVIVDPQLGKIQYFNREGQLIREERTEIETDDRYLTSGAGVYRLNKIGQNGELFIQDQNNNKIRPLGRGLRLNLAPNTPVVVLPKEQTSTLIVKDGELLFKKNITPENYYAYNYTHTSGREYKKIKITLTDTQLQESELLTGFLKALQDEKEKLMTLYNLTNDEYNLLAKFSFGVMKPESQMGTHWRYTLKETLPVLVSLKKWIDGNESSNSRGPTQLKRIPELIEKEYNIDKSDLGKPRPAAIATLGFCAELLGELKRIKKNHQSIDEDNMMDYLYYLFRGKRKEITKGTATPELNANIRDIKEMASKVKIFQEK
;
A
#
# COMPACT_ATOMS: atom_id res chain seq x y z
N MET A 1 -9.26 31.59 -53.07
CA MET A 1 -8.87 30.17 -53.24
C MET A 1 -7.87 29.71 -52.17
N LYS A 2 -6.75 30.42 -51.94
CA LYS A 2 -5.77 30.07 -50.87
C LYS A 2 -6.35 30.10 -49.44
N THR A 3 -7.32 30.95 -49.14
CA THR A 3 -7.96 31.05 -47.81
C THR A 3 -8.90 29.88 -47.51
N ILE A 4 -9.49 29.26 -48.55
CA ILE A 4 -10.38 28.09 -48.39
C ILE A 4 -9.57 26.83 -48.09
N ILE A 5 -8.36 26.70 -48.66
CA ILE A 5 -7.46 25.57 -48.42
C ILE A 5 -6.94 25.57 -46.97
N ILE A 6 -6.64 26.75 -46.39
CA ILE A 6 -6.17 26.84 -45.00
C ILE A 6 -7.30 26.50 -44.01
N LEU A 7 -8.55 26.92 -44.29
CA LEU A 7 -9.69 26.53 -43.46
C LEU A 7 -9.99 25.02 -43.54
N PHE A 8 -9.79 24.40 -44.72
CA PHE A 8 -9.95 22.96 -44.90
C PHE A 8 -8.84 22.16 -44.19
N SER A 9 -7.59 22.65 -44.19
CA SER A 9 -6.49 22.02 -43.45
C SER A 9 -6.58 22.20 -41.93
N ILE A 10 -7.20 23.28 -41.43
CA ILE A 10 -7.49 23.44 -40.00
C ILE A 10 -8.66 22.54 -39.58
N LEU A 11 -9.71 22.41 -40.41
CA LEU A 11 -10.82 21.47 -40.18
C LEU A 11 -10.37 20.00 -40.25
N LEU A 12 -9.41 19.64 -41.11
CA LEU A 12 -8.85 18.28 -41.15
C LEU A 12 -7.97 17.95 -39.93
N ASN A 13 -7.34 18.94 -39.29
CA ASN A 13 -6.57 18.72 -38.06
C ASN A 13 -7.45 18.66 -36.79
N PHE A 14 -8.71 19.08 -36.87
CA PHE A 14 -9.70 18.88 -35.80
C PHE A 14 -10.47 17.56 -35.91
N ILE A 15 -10.20 16.75 -36.94
CA ILE A 15 -10.50 15.31 -36.88
C ILE A 15 -9.44 14.70 -35.96
N VAL A 16 -9.61 14.93 -34.65
CA VAL A 16 -9.01 14.08 -33.62
C VAL A 16 -9.37 12.67 -34.05
N GLN A 17 -8.39 11.92 -34.56
CA GLN A 17 -8.54 10.49 -34.75
C GLN A 17 -8.82 9.95 -33.35
N ALA A 18 -10.10 9.81 -33.01
CA ALA A 18 -10.53 9.01 -31.89
C ALA A 18 -9.89 7.65 -32.14
N ARG A 19 -8.80 7.38 -31.41
CA ARG A 19 -8.20 6.06 -31.46
C ARG A 19 -9.33 5.11 -31.11
N PRO A 20 -9.57 4.05 -31.90
CA PRO A 20 -10.51 3.03 -31.48
C PRO A 20 -10.07 2.59 -30.08
N LEU A 21 -10.96 2.78 -29.09
CA LEU A 21 -10.72 2.33 -27.73
C LEU A 21 -10.38 0.85 -27.77
N ASP A 22 -9.30 0.46 -27.10
CA ASP A 22 -8.94 -0.95 -27.01
C ASP A 22 -10.03 -1.69 -26.21
N LEU A 23 -10.29 -2.94 -26.56
CA LEU A 23 -11.21 -3.79 -25.81
C LEU A 23 -10.78 -3.90 -24.34
N ASN A 24 -9.47 -3.86 -24.08
CA ASN A 24 -8.90 -3.82 -22.74
C ASN A 24 -9.28 -2.54 -21.99
N ASP A 25 -9.19 -1.37 -22.64
CA ASP A 25 -9.58 -0.09 -22.04
C ASP A 25 -11.06 -0.12 -21.63
N CYS A 26 -11.92 -0.66 -22.50
CA CYS A 26 -13.35 -0.80 -22.22
C CYS A 26 -13.67 -1.80 -21.10
N HIS A 27 -12.88 -2.86 -20.98
CA HIS A 27 -12.98 -3.81 -19.87
C HIS A 27 -12.56 -3.17 -18.55
N ASP A 28 -11.43 -2.46 -18.55
CA ASP A 28 -10.90 -1.75 -17.37
C ASP A 28 -11.87 -0.66 -16.90
N GLU A 29 -12.44 0.12 -17.82
CA GLU A 29 -13.48 1.10 -17.49
C GLU A 29 -14.77 0.46 -16.96
N SER A 30 -15.15 -0.71 -17.49
CA SER A 30 -16.29 -1.47 -16.94
C SER A 30 -16.05 -1.88 -15.49
N LEU A 31 -14.84 -2.34 -15.18
CA LEU A 31 -14.45 -2.74 -13.82
C LEU A 31 -14.39 -1.53 -12.88
N LEU A 32 -13.80 -0.41 -13.33
CA LEU A 32 -13.73 0.83 -12.55
C LEU A 32 -15.12 1.38 -12.24
N TYR A 33 -16.02 1.39 -13.23
CA TYR A 33 -17.41 1.80 -13.04
C TYR A 33 -18.13 0.88 -12.04
N LEU A 34 -17.97 -0.44 -12.17
CA LEU A 34 -18.60 -1.40 -11.27
C LEU A 34 -18.08 -1.27 -9.84
N GLU A 35 -16.79 -1.04 -9.64
CA GLU A 35 -16.24 -0.77 -8.31
C GLU A 35 -16.90 0.46 -7.67
N GLN A 36 -17.06 1.56 -8.41
CA GLN A 36 -17.75 2.76 -7.95
C GLN A 36 -19.23 2.49 -7.63
N VAL A 37 -19.92 1.70 -8.47
CA VAL A 37 -21.31 1.37 -8.24
C VAL A 37 -21.49 0.40 -7.08
N LEU A 38 -20.66 -0.62 -6.95
CA LEU A 38 -20.70 -1.61 -5.86
C LEU A 38 -20.45 -0.95 -4.49
N THR A 39 -19.68 0.14 -4.44
CA THR A 39 -19.46 0.95 -3.22
C THR A 39 -20.56 1.99 -2.94
N SER A 40 -21.41 2.29 -3.93
CA SER A 40 -22.56 3.19 -3.79
C SER A 40 -23.69 2.57 -2.93
N PRO A 41 -24.67 3.36 -2.44
CA PRO A 41 -25.84 2.82 -1.73
C PRO A 41 -26.59 1.74 -2.51
N ARG A 42 -26.69 1.87 -3.84
CA ARG A 42 -27.39 0.89 -4.69
C ARG A 42 -26.59 -0.40 -4.86
N GLY A 43 -25.28 -0.31 -5.01
CA GLY A 43 -24.40 -1.49 -5.02
C GLY A 43 -24.42 -2.23 -3.68
N LYS A 44 -24.39 -1.50 -2.58
CA LYS A 44 -24.56 -2.03 -1.23
C LYS A 44 -25.88 -2.80 -1.06
N GLU A 45 -26.97 -2.31 -1.64
CA GLU A 45 -28.24 -3.03 -1.70
C GLU A 45 -28.12 -4.33 -2.51
N LEU A 46 -27.50 -4.30 -3.69
CA LEU A 46 -27.25 -5.51 -4.50
C LEU A 46 -26.46 -6.57 -3.71
N LEU A 47 -25.38 -6.16 -3.05
CA LEU A 47 -24.51 -7.01 -2.23
C LEU A 47 -25.28 -7.61 -1.04
N SER A 48 -26.07 -6.77 -0.37
CA SER A 48 -26.96 -7.21 0.71
C SER A 48 -27.95 -8.26 0.22
N GLU A 49 -28.65 -8.01 -0.89
CA GLU A 49 -29.64 -8.93 -1.46
C GLU A 49 -29.00 -10.27 -1.83
N GLN A 50 -27.84 -10.26 -2.50
CA GLN A 50 -27.08 -11.47 -2.84
C GLN A 50 -26.66 -12.24 -1.58
N PHE A 51 -26.15 -11.55 -0.56
CA PHE A 51 -25.75 -12.18 0.70
C PHE A 51 -26.95 -12.87 1.38
N HIS A 52 -28.11 -12.22 1.44
CA HIS A 52 -29.33 -12.83 2.02
C HIS A 52 -29.79 -14.05 1.23
N ILE A 53 -29.75 -14.00 -0.11
CA ILE A 53 -30.06 -15.15 -0.96
C ILE A 53 -29.14 -16.31 -0.59
N THR A 54 -27.84 -16.08 -0.49
CA THR A 54 -26.86 -17.11 -0.11
C THR A 54 -27.12 -17.66 1.30
N MET A 55 -27.44 -16.80 2.27
CA MET A 55 -27.79 -17.24 3.64
C MET A 55 -29.06 -18.07 3.68
N LEU A 56 -30.08 -17.73 2.88
CA LEU A 56 -31.31 -18.50 2.81
C LEU A 56 -31.10 -19.86 2.13
N LYS A 57 -30.20 -19.95 1.14
CA LYS A 57 -29.76 -21.22 0.55
C LYS A 57 -29.08 -22.11 1.61
N MET A 58 -28.12 -21.56 2.35
CA MET A 58 -27.46 -22.27 3.45
C MET A 58 -28.44 -22.71 4.55
N ALA A 59 -29.36 -21.83 4.95
CA ALA A 59 -30.39 -22.15 5.94
C ALA A 59 -31.34 -23.25 5.46
N SER A 60 -31.66 -23.28 4.16
CA SER A 60 -32.48 -24.35 3.57
C SER A 60 -31.77 -25.70 3.59
N LEU A 61 -30.45 -25.73 3.46
CA LEU A 61 -29.66 -26.96 3.62
C LEU A 61 -29.65 -27.42 5.07
N SER A 62 -29.40 -26.51 6.03
CA SER A 62 -29.43 -26.91 7.44
C SER A 62 -30.82 -27.40 7.88
N ASN A 63 -31.91 -26.87 7.30
CA ASN A 63 -33.27 -27.26 7.70
C ASN A 63 -33.80 -28.53 7.01
N SER A 64 -33.10 -29.15 6.04
CA SER A 64 -33.64 -30.32 5.32
C SER A 64 -33.73 -31.59 6.15
N ASP A 65 -32.93 -31.71 7.23
CA ASP A 65 -32.69 -33.00 7.90
C ASP A 65 -32.83 -32.94 9.44
N ASN A 66 -33.64 -32.01 9.97
CA ASN A 66 -33.70 -31.69 11.42
C ASN A 66 -32.36 -31.26 12.04
N LEU A 67 -31.34 -31.02 11.22
CA LEU A 67 -30.09 -30.43 11.62
C LEU A 67 -30.32 -28.98 12.01
N LYS A 68 -29.65 -28.53 13.07
CA LYS A 68 -29.95 -27.23 13.67
C LYS A 68 -28.99 -26.14 13.19
N THR A 69 -27.89 -26.54 12.57
CA THR A 69 -26.78 -25.66 12.17
C THR A 69 -26.16 -26.10 10.84
N ILE A 70 -25.51 -25.17 10.13
CA ILE A 70 -24.80 -25.47 8.89
C ILE A 70 -23.57 -26.35 9.15
N GLU A 71 -22.94 -26.23 10.31
CA GLU A 71 -21.84 -27.08 10.75
C GLU A 71 -22.26 -28.56 10.80
N GLU A 72 -23.42 -28.85 11.37
CA GLU A 72 -23.97 -30.22 11.44
C GLU A 72 -24.27 -30.76 10.03
N TYR A 73 -24.94 -29.96 9.19
CA TYR A 73 -25.20 -30.33 7.79
C TYR A 73 -23.92 -30.61 7.03
N SER A 74 -22.94 -29.70 7.11
CA SER A 74 -21.67 -29.87 6.43
C SER A 74 -20.97 -31.15 6.85
N LYS A 75 -20.99 -31.47 8.15
CA LYS A 75 -20.37 -32.67 8.69
C LYS A 75 -21.04 -33.93 8.16
N GLU A 76 -22.37 -33.99 8.14
CA GLU A 76 -23.10 -35.14 7.59
C GLU A 76 -22.87 -35.29 6.09
N TRP A 77 -22.99 -34.19 5.34
CA TRP A 77 -22.73 -34.16 3.91
C TRP A 77 -21.31 -34.63 3.58
N PHE A 78 -20.28 -34.08 4.23
CA PHE A 78 -18.88 -34.50 4.02
C PHE A 78 -18.64 -35.98 4.38
N ASN A 79 -19.31 -36.50 5.40
CA ASN A 79 -19.21 -37.92 5.76
C ASN A 79 -19.93 -38.83 4.75
N SER A 80 -20.92 -38.32 4.03
CA SER A 80 -21.65 -39.05 2.98
C SER A 80 -20.89 -39.14 1.64
N LEU A 81 -19.87 -38.30 1.43
CA LEU A 81 -19.10 -38.26 0.19
C LEU A 81 -18.37 -39.59 -0.08
N SER A 82 -18.53 -40.10 -1.30
CA SER A 82 -17.84 -41.29 -1.79
C SER A 82 -16.33 -41.03 -1.98
N GLU A 83 -15.55 -42.09 -2.18
CA GLU A 83 -14.12 -41.93 -2.51
C GLU A 83 -13.89 -41.16 -3.82
N ASN A 84 -14.80 -41.25 -4.79
CA ASN A 84 -14.69 -40.51 -6.04
C ASN A 84 -14.97 -39.02 -5.83
N ASP A 85 -16.00 -38.66 -5.06
CA ASP A 85 -16.29 -37.26 -4.71
C ASP A 85 -15.10 -36.61 -3.97
N ARG A 86 -14.39 -37.40 -3.17
CA ARG A 86 -13.16 -36.96 -2.49
C ARG A 86 -11.99 -36.73 -3.44
N LYS A 87 -11.89 -37.51 -4.52
CA LYS A 87 -10.89 -37.25 -5.59
C LYS A 87 -11.22 -35.97 -6.34
N ASP A 88 -12.49 -35.66 -6.53
CA ASP A 88 -12.90 -34.41 -7.16
C ASP A 88 -12.56 -33.20 -6.27
N LEU A 89 -12.66 -33.34 -4.94
CA LEU A 89 -12.11 -32.35 -3.97
C LEU A 89 -10.59 -32.17 -4.11
N ASP A 90 -9.84 -33.27 -4.30
CA ASP A 90 -8.38 -33.22 -4.51
C ASP A 90 -8.01 -32.61 -5.88
N SER A 91 -8.84 -32.77 -6.89
CA SER A 91 -8.68 -32.08 -8.19
C SER A 91 -8.93 -30.58 -8.03
N LEU A 92 -9.94 -30.22 -7.23
CA LEU A 92 -10.24 -28.83 -6.88
C LEU A 92 -9.08 -28.14 -6.15
N LYS A 93 -8.44 -28.89 -5.24
CA LYS A 93 -7.24 -28.48 -4.51
C LYS A 93 -6.10 -28.11 -5.46
N ASN A 94 -6.01 -28.76 -6.62
CA ASN A 94 -5.02 -28.44 -7.66
C ASN A 94 -5.39 -27.18 -8.46
N ASN A 95 -6.67 -26.91 -8.71
CA ASN A 95 -7.09 -25.65 -9.35
C ASN A 95 -6.95 -24.44 -8.43
N TYR A 96 -7.21 -24.62 -7.13
CA TYR A 96 -6.95 -23.62 -6.09
C TYR A 96 -5.45 -23.32 -5.87
N GLN A 97 -4.53 -24.21 -6.29
CA GLN A 97 -3.07 -23.96 -6.22
C GLN A 97 -2.66 -22.73 -7.01
N ASN A 98 -3.38 -22.37 -8.07
CA ASN A 98 -3.08 -21.22 -8.91
C ASN A 98 -3.52 -19.88 -8.29
N GLN A 99 -4.33 -19.90 -7.22
CA GLN A 99 -4.87 -18.71 -6.56
C GLN A 99 -4.39 -18.51 -5.10
N ALA A 100 -3.30 -19.17 -4.70
CA ALA A 100 -2.49 -18.90 -3.49
C ALA A 100 -3.04 -19.28 -2.09
N TYR A 101 -3.76 -20.40 -1.92
CA TYR A 101 -4.29 -20.79 -0.58
C TYR A 101 -4.03 -22.26 -0.17
N LEU A 102 -2.75 -22.65 -0.08
CA LEU A 102 -2.29 -24.01 0.32
C LEU A 102 -2.65 -24.44 1.76
N LEU A 103 -2.83 -23.49 2.68
CA LEU A 103 -3.03 -23.79 4.12
C LEU A 103 -4.50 -24.06 4.50
N ASP A 104 -5.46 -23.66 3.66
CA ASP A 104 -6.89 -23.78 3.97
C ASP A 104 -7.48 -25.14 3.54
N LEU A 105 -6.98 -25.71 2.45
CA LEU A 105 -7.46 -27.01 1.94
C LEU A 105 -7.08 -28.20 2.81
N LYS A 106 -5.92 -28.17 3.48
CA LYS A 106 -5.57 -29.20 4.47
C LYS A 106 -6.45 -29.10 5.73
N LYS A 107 -6.98 -27.91 6.03
CA LYS A 107 -7.95 -27.71 7.11
C LYS A 107 -9.34 -28.18 6.73
N ILE A 108 -9.76 -28.06 5.46
CA ILE A 108 -11.11 -28.42 4.99
C ILE A 108 -11.55 -29.85 5.38
N ASP A 109 -10.78 -30.89 5.03
CA ASP A 109 -11.17 -32.28 5.35
C ASP A 109 -11.20 -32.54 6.88
N ASP A 110 -10.23 -31.99 7.61
CA ASP A 110 -10.13 -32.13 9.05
C ASP A 110 -11.19 -31.31 9.82
N PHE A 111 -11.52 -30.13 9.31
CA PHE A 111 -12.39 -29.15 9.92
C PHE A 111 -13.85 -29.52 9.73
N TYR A 112 -14.29 -29.85 8.51
CA TYR A 112 -15.71 -30.16 8.28
C TYR A 112 -16.16 -31.45 8.97
N ARG A 113 -15.27 -32.43 9.12
CA ARG A 113 -15.55 -33.63 9.95
C ARG A 113 -15.75 -33.32 11.42
N LYS A 114 -15.13 -32.24 11.91
CA LYS A 114 -15.13 -31.81 13.31
C LYS A 114 -16.03 -30.58 13.55
N ALA A 115 -16.62 -30.01 12.49
CA ALA A 115 -17.41 -28.79 12.54
C ALA A 115 -18.49 -28.91 13.61
N ASN A 116 -18.57 -27.89 14.46
CA ASN A 116 -19.46 -27.89 15.60
C ASN A 116 -19.72 -26.47 16.07
N TYR A 117 -20.97 -26.04 15.94
CA TYR A 117 -21.37 -24.70 16.35
C TYR A 117 -21.12 -24.40 17.85
N TYR A 118 -21.22 -25.37 18.75
CA TYR A 118 -21.02 -25.14 20.19
C TYR A 118 -19.55 -24.96 20.58
N LYS A 119 -18.62 -25.46 19.77
CA LYS A 119 -17.18 -25.32 19.99
C LYS A 119 -16.68 -24.12 19.19
N LYS A 120 -16.35 -23.02 19.87
CA LYS A 120 -15.98 -21.74 19.25
C LYS A 120 -14.93 -21.87 18.14
N ASP A 121 -13.94 -22.74 18.30
CA ASP A 121 -12.86 -22.96 17.33
C ASP A 121 -13.26 -23.86 16.15
N LEU A 122 -14.45 -24.46 16.19
CA LEU A 122 -15.01 -25.35 15.16
C LEU A 122 -16.29 -24.78 14.53
N ARG A 123 -16.64 -23.52 14.83
CA ARG A 123 -17.70 -22.76 14.15
C ARG A 123 -17.21 -22.35 12.77
N PHE A 124 -18.11 -22.33 11.79
CA PHE A 124 -17.78 -21.80 10.47
C PHE A 124 -17.37 -20.33 10.58
N SER A 125 -16.13 -20.04 10.20
CA SER A 125 -15.79 -18.71 9.73
C SER A 125 -16.47 -18.48 8.38
N ASN A 126 -16.52 -17.22 7.95
CA ASN A 126 -17.05 -16.91 6.63
C ASN A 126 -16.21 -17.52 5.50
N LYS A 127 -14.91 -17.68 5.75
CA LYS A 127 -13.98 -18.37 4.86
C LYS A 127 -14.33 -19.85 4.71
N ASP A 128 -14.66 -20.51 5.83
CA ASP A 128 -15.12 -21.91 5.81
C ASP A 128 -16.46 -22.02 5.08
N ALA A 129 -17.38 -21.10 5.30
CA ALA A 129 -18.66 -21.09 4.59
C ALA A 129 -18.49 -20.94 3.06
N SER A 130 -17.56 -20.08 2.61
CA SER A 130 -17.20 -19.93 1.20
C SER A 130 -16.63 -21.21 0.61
N ALA A 131 -15.69 -21.85 1.31
CA ALA A 131 -15.08 -23.10 0.88
C ALA A 131 -16.12 -24.24 0.82
N PHE A 132 -17.01 -24.33 1.80
CA PHE A 132 -18.11 -25.29 1.82
C PHE A 132 -19.06 -25.09 0.63
N ALA A 133 -19.49 -23.85 0.35
CA ALA A 133 -20.40 -23.56 -0.76
C ALA A 133 -19.78 -23.94 -2.11
N LEU A 134 -18.49 -23.66 -2.29
CA LEU A 134 -17.72 -24.07 -3.46
C LEU A 134 -17.68 -25.61 -3.58
N SER A 135 -17.24 -26.32 -2.53
CA SER A 135 -17.22 -27.79 -2.53
C SER A 135 -18.60 -28.37 -2.86
N HIS A 136 -19.66 -27.80 -2.30
CA HIS A 136 -21.02 -28.24 -2.54
C HIS A 136 -21.45 -28.01 -4.00
N MET A 137 -21.16 -26.83 -4.57
CA MET A 137 -21.40 -26.50 -5.99
C MET A 137 -20.79 -27.50 -6.95
N LEU A 138 -19.60 -28.01 -6.65
CA LEU A 138 -18.84 -28.83 -7.59
C LEU A 138 -19.18 -30.32 -7.50
N ILE A 139 -19.66 -30.78 -6.34
CA ILE A 139 -19.86 -32.20 -6.05
C ILE A 139 -21.34 -32.57 -6.01
N ALA A 140 -22.16 -31.75 -5.35
CA ALA A 140 -23.57 -32.04 -5.21
C ALA A 140 -24.31 -31.67 -6.49
N LYS A 141 -24.92 -32.67 -7.15
CA LYS A 141 -25.67 -32.48 -8.40
C LYS A 141 -26.82 -31.49 -8.26
N ASP A 142 -27.36 -31.35 -7.06
CA ASP A 142 -28.47 -30.48 -6.69
C ASP A 142 -28.01 -29.29 -5.84
N SER A 143 -26.73 -28.90 -5.94
CA SER A 143 -26.22 -27.74 -5.21
C SER A 143 -27.06 -26.50 -5.46
N PRO A 144 -27.49 -25.79 -4.40
CA PRO A 144 -28.19 -24.53 -4.57
C PRO A 144 -27.23 -23.36 -4.86
N PHE A 145 -25.92 -23.57 -4.72
CA PHE A 145 -24.90 -22.52 -4.81
C PHE A 145 -24.41 -22.31 -6.24
N ASN A 146 -24.07 -21.07 -6.56
CA ASN A 146 -23.38 -20.66 -7.79
C ASN A 146 -22.15 -19.79 -7.47
N GLU A 147 -21.46 -19.31 -8.50
CA GLU A 147 -20.25 -18.48 -8.33
C GLU A 147 -20.52 -17.19 -7.55
N ASN A 148 -21.64 -16.52 -7.77
CA ASN A 148 -22.00 -15.29 -7.03
C ASN A 148 -22.18 -15.55 -5.54
N ASP A 149 -22.71 -16.72 -5.14
CA ASP A 149 -22.79 -17.12 -3.74
C ASP A 149 -21.39 -17.26 -3.12
N ILE A 150 -20.44 -17.82 -3.86
CA ILE A 150 -19.06 -18.01 -3.38
C ILE A 150 -18.36 -16.64 -3.26
N SER A 151 -18.48 -15.79 -4.27
CA SER A 151 -17.91 -14.44 -4.28
C SER A 151 -18.42 -13.59 -3.11
N ILE A 152 -19.72 -13.62 -2.80
CA ILE A 152 -20.27 -12.82 -1.69
C ILE A 152 -19.86 -13.38 -0.32
N LEU A 153 -19.70 -14.70 -0.17
CA LEU A 153 -19.20 -15.33 1.05
C LEU A 153 -17.73 -14.99 1.29
N TRP A 154 -16.92 -14.96 0.22
CA TRP A 154 -15.53 -14.54 0.27
C TRP A 154 -15.41 -13.06 0.65
N PHE A 155 -16.18 -12.20 -0.01
CA PHE A 155 -16.27 -10.79 0.34
C PHE A 155 -16.63 -10.61 1.83
N ALA A 156 -17.65 -11.32 2.32
CA ALA A 156 -18.02 -11.33 3.73
C ALA A 156 -16.91 -11.87 4.65
N ALA A 157 -16.04 -12.76 4.18
CA ALA A 157 -14.89 -13.23 4.92
C ALA A 157 -13.83 -12.15 5.11
N GLN A 158 -13.59 -11.31 4.10
CA GLN A 158 -12.70 -10.16 4.25
C GLN A 158 -13.22 -9.16 5.28
N ILE A 159 -14.53 -8.87 5.23
CA ILE A 159 -15.22 -8.04 6.25
C ILE A 159 -15.01 -8.61 7.66
N ASN A 160 -15.16 -9.92 7.80
CA ASN A 160 -15.06 -10.60 9.09
C ASN A 160 -13.61 -10.65 9.61
N ASN A 161 -12.63 -10.88 8.75
CA ASN A 161 -11.20 -10.88 9.09
C ASN A 161 -10.74 -9.51 9.59
N ALA A 162 -11.11 -8.45 8.89
CA ALA A 162 -10.75 -7.10 9.32
C ALA A 162 -11.53 -6.68 10.58
N SER A 163 -12.76 -7.18 10.79
CA SER A 163 -13.46 -7.03 12.08
C SER A 163 -12.73 -7.75 13.22
N GLU A 164 -12.17 -8.94 12.97
CA GLU A 164 -11.34 -9.68 13.93
C GLU A 164 -10.04 -8.94 14.24
N GLU A 165 -9.38 -8.38 13.25
CA GLU A 165 -8.15 -7.60 13.42
C GLU A 165 -8.39 -6.33 14.25
N LEU A 166 -9.49 -5.62 14.00
CA LEU A 166 -9.80 -4.36 14.68
C LEU A 166 -10.34 -4.55 16.10
N TYR A 167 -11.23 -5.52 16.29
CA TYR A 167 -12.04 -5.63 17.52
C TYR A 167 -11.80 -6.95 18.28
N GLY A 168 -10.96 -7.82 17.75
CA GLY A 168 -10.73 -9.17 18.26
C GLY A 168 -11.75 -10.18 17.75
N LYS A 169 -11.29 -11.43 17.65
CA LYS A 169 -12.11 -12.59 17.30
C LYS A 169 -13.26 -12.74 18.31
N TYR A 170 -14.46 -13.04 17.80
CA TYR A 170 -15.69 -13.18 18.60
C TYR A 170 -16.21 -11.90 19.27
N SER A 171 -15.70 -10.72 18.91
CA SER A 171 -16.30 -9.45 19.33
C SER A 171 -17.76 -9.33 18.86
N ALA A 172 -18.53 -8.43 19.46
CA ALA A 172 -19.91 -8.19 19.03
C ALA A 172 -20.00 -7.82 17.54
N LEU A 173 -19.01 -7.09 17.02
CA LEU A 173 -18.93 -6.73 15.60
C LEU A 173 -18.56 -7.93 14.72
N TYR A 174 -17.59 -8.74 15.15
CA TYR A 174 -17.25 -9.99 14.48
C TYR A 174 -18.47 -10.92 14.38
N ASN A 175 -19.24 -11.09 15.46
CA ASN A 175 -20.40 -11.96 15.47
C ASN A 175 -21.55 -11.43 14.59
N LYS A 176 -21.65 -10.11 14.37
CA LYS A 176 -22.65 -9.53 13.45
C LYS A 176 -22.40 -9.87 12.00
N THR A 177 -21.15 -10.15 11.63
CA THR A 177 -20.73 -10.48 10.26
C THR A 177 -20.46 -11.97 10.10
N SER A 178 -20.44 -12.73 11.20
CA SER A 178 -20.24 -14.18 11.21
C SER A 178 -21.46 -14.92 10.66
N ILE A 179 -21.24 -15.71 9.62
CA ILE A 179 -22.26 -16.52 8.95
C ILE A 179 -22.92 -17.52 9.90
N SER A 180 -22.15 -18.25 10.72
CA SER A 180 -22.73 -19.15 11.73
C SER A 180 -23.72 -18.42 12.63
N SER A 181 -23.37 -17.21 13.07
CA SER A 181 -24.24 -16.41 13.94
C SER A 181 -25.52 -15.99 13.21
N ILE A 182 -25.40 -15.56 11.94
CA ILE A 182 -26.54 -15.17 11.10
C ILE A 182 -27.46 -16.38 10.84
N LEU A 183 -26.90 -17.52 10.44
CA LEU A 183 -27.67 -18.73 10.09
C LEU A 183 -28.45 -19.28 11.28
N THR A 184 -27.93 -19.19 12.50
CA THR A 184 -28.67 -19.62 13.69
C THR A 184 -29.94 -18.82 13.96
N ASN A 185 -30.11 -17.66 13.34
CA ASN A 185 -31.38 -16.92 13.38
C ASN A 185 -32.42 -17.52 12.43
N TYR A 186 -32.01 -17.93 11.23
CA TYR A 186 -32.91 -18.58 10.25
C TYR A 186 -33.31 -19.99 10.68
N SER A 187 -32.40 -20.73 11.31
CA SER A 187 -32.71 -22.04 11.91
C SER A 187 -33.42 -21.94 13.27
N GLY A 188 -33.67 -20.72 13.80
CA GLY A 188 -34.33 -20.51 15.09
C GLY A 188 -33.52 -20.93 16.32
N PHE A 189 -32.31 -21.46 16.10
CA PHE A 189 -31.48 -22.13 17.09
C PHE A 189 -30.97 -21.22 18.21
N ALA A 190 -30.62 -19.97 17.91
CA ALA A 190 -30.03 -19.06 18.90
C ALA A 190 -31.02 -18.58 19.98
N ASN A 191 -32.34 -18.63 19.71
CA ASN A 191 -33.36 -17.96 20.53
C ASN A 191 -34.48 -18.89 21.04
N ASN A 192 -34.28 -20.22 20.99
CA ASN A 192 -35.37 -21.20 21.20
C ASN A 192 -36.61 -20.92 20.33
N LYS A 193 -36.42 -20.28 19.17
CA LYS A 193 -37.49 -20.01 18.22
C LYS A 193 -37.64 -21.23 17.31
N ARG A 194 -38.84 -21.42 16.79
CA ARG A 194 -39.08 -22.42 15.75
C ARG A 194 -38.21 -22.08 14.51
N PRO A 195 -37.51 -23.07 13.91
CA PRO A 195 -36.87 -22.90 12.61
C PRO A 195 -37.90 -22.50 11.56
N LEU A 196 -37.51 -21.64 10.61
CA LEU A 196 -38.35 -21.36 9.44
C LEU A 196 -38.56 -22.63 8.63
N THR A 197 -39.78 -22.88 8.14
CA THR A 197 -40.01 -23.98 7.20
C THR A 197 -39.31 -23.69 5.88
N ARG A 198 -39.11 -24.75 5.08
CA ARG A 198 -38.63 -24.63 3.70
C ARG A 198 -39.49 -23.66 2.87
N SER A 199 -40.82 -23.72 3.03
CA SER A 199 -41.73 -22.79 2.34
C SER A 199 -41.55 -21.34 2.77
N GLU A 200 -41.32 -21.07 4.06
CA GLU A 200 -41.03 -19.71 4.55
C GLU A 200 -39.68 -19.21 4.02
N LEU A 201 -38.65 -20.05 4.04
CA LEU A 201 -37.33 -19.72 3.47
C LEU A 201 -37.42 -19.46 1.97
N ASP A 202 -38.13 -20.28 1.22
CA ASP A 202 -38.31 -20.12 -0.22
C ASP A 202 -39.09 -18.84 -0.56
N ASN A 203 -40.10 -18.48 0.25
CA ASN A 203 -40.83 -17.24 0.07
C ASN A 203 -39.96 -16.00 0.34
N LEU A 204 -39.15 -16.02 1.40
CA LEU A 204 -38.17 -14.97 1.67
C LEU A 204 -37.16 -14.86 0.53
N LYS A 205 -36.61 -16.00 0.09
CA LYS A 205 -35.64 -16.08 -1.01
C LYS A 205 -36.22 -15.49 -2.29
N LYS A 206 -37.47 -15.80 -2.62
CA LYS A 206 -38.15 -15.27 -3.81
C LYS A 206 -38.25 -13.74 -3.79
N ASN A 207 -38.50 -13.13 -2.63
CA ASN A 207 -38.53 -11.68 -2.50
C ASN A 207 -37.14 -11.06 -2.71
N HIS A 208 -36.11 -11.62 -2.08
CA HIS A 208 -34.72 -11.15 -2.26
C HIS A 208 -34.23 -11.34 -3.71
N VAL A 209 -34.53 -12.47 -4.35
CA VAL A 209 -34.21 -12.71 -5.78
C VAL A 209 -34.87 -11.66 -6.68
N LYS A 210 -36.12 -11.26 -6.40
CA LYS A 210 -36.81 -10.22 -7.16
C LYS A 210 -36.12 -8.86 -7.00
N ASN A 211 -35.75 -8.49 -5.77
CA ASN A 211 -35.06 -7.23 -5.48
C ASN A 211 -33.65 -7.19 -6.08
N TYR A 212 -32.91 -8.29 -5.95
CA TYR A 212 -31.60 -8.49 -6.57
C TYR A 212 -31.69 -8.30 -8.08
N ALA A 213 -32.61 -8.99 -8.76
CA ALA A 213 -32.78 -8.88 -10.21
C ALA A 213 -33.15 -7.46 -10.66
N SER A 214 -34.03 -6.76 -9.91
CA SER A 214 -34.37 -5.36 -10.21
C SER A 214 -33.14 -4.45 -10.10
N THR A 215 -32.39 -4.56 -9.01
CA THR A 215 -31.19 -3.75 -8.75
C THR A 215 -30.09 -4.05 -9.77
N LEU A 216 -29.90 -5.32 -10.09
CA LEU A 216 -28.92 -5.79 -11.05
C LEU A 216 -29.22 -5.23 -12.45
N ASN A 217 -30.47 -5.29 -12.90
CA ASN A 217 -30.89 -4.76 -14.20
C ASN A 217 -30.68 -3.24 -14.31
N GLU A 218 -30.89 -2.50 -13.22
CA GLU A 218 -30.64 -1.06 -13.18
C GLU A 218 -29.13 -0.74 -13.27
N ILE A 219 -28.30 -1.49 -12.55
CA ILE A 219 -26.83 -1.35 -12.60
C ILE A 219 -26.33 -1.70 -14.00
N GLU A 220 -26.83 -2.79 -14.59
CA GLU A 220 -26.51 -3.20 -15.95
C GLU A 220 -26.88 -2.12 -16.97
N GLY A 221 -28.09 -1.56 -16.88
CA GLY A 221 -28.54 -0.48 -17.76
C GLY A 221 -27.70 0.79 -17.62
N SER A 222 -27.28 1.11 -16.40
CA SER A 222 -26.43 2.27 -16.12
C SER A 222 -25.01 2.06 -16.67
N LEU A 223 -24.44 0.86 -16.49
CA LEU A 223 -23.14 0.50 -17.07
C LEU A 223 -23.20 0.52 -18.61
N LYS A 224 -24.23 -0.06 -19.22
CA LYS A 224 -24.42 0.00 -20.68
C LYS A 224 -24.47 1.44 -21.19
N SER A 225 -25.23 2.30 -20.52
CA SER A 225 -25.33 3.72 -20.86
C SER A 225 -23.98 4.44 -20.72
N HIS A 226 -23.22 4.13 -19.67
CA HIS A 226 -21.88 4.66 -19.46
C HIS A 226 -20.92 4.21 -20.57
N LEU A 227 -20.85 2.91 -20.86
CA LEU A 227 -19.99 2.36 -21.91
C LEU A 227 -20.37 2.89 -23.31
N GLN A 228 -21.65 3.12 -23.59
CA GLN A 228 -22.08 3.80 -24.81
C GLN A 228 -21.58 5.24 -24.86
N SER A 229 -21.66 5.98 -23.75
CA SER A 229 -21.24 7.39 -23.68
C SER A 229 -19.75 7.61 -23.92
N ILE A 230 -18.92 6.63 -23.56
CA ILE A 230 -17.47 6.67 -23.80
C ILE A 230 -17.06 5.99 -25.12
N GLY A 231 -18.01 5.50 -25.92
CA GLY A 231 -17.74 4.86 -27.21
C GLY A 231 -17.26 3.40 -27.12
N CYS A 232 -17.40 2.75 -25.97
CA CYS A 232 -17.08 1.34 -25.77
C CYS A 232 -18.16 0.40 -26.31
N LEU A 233 -19.44 0.79 -26.27
CA LEU A 233 -20.54 0.04 -26.85
C LEU A 233 -21.19 0.81 -28.00
N ASP A 234 -21.50 0.11 -29.10
CA ASP A 234 -22.34 0.67 -30.16
C ASP A 234 -23.83 0.71 -29.76
N GLU A 235 -24.68 1.27 -30.63
CA GLU A 235 -26.14 1.33 -30.43
C GLU A 235 -26.79 -0.05 -30.30
N LYS A 236 -26.11 -1.12 -30.74
CA LYS A 236 -26.57 -2.51 -30.66
C LYS A 236 -26.02 -3.25 -29.44
N GLY A 237 -25.20 -2.59 -28.60
CA GLY A 237 -24.56 -3.19 -27.42
C GLY A 237 -23.38 -4.11 -27.75
N LEU A 238 -22.70 -3.87 -28.88
CA LEU A 238 -21.47 -4.56 -29.24
C LEU A 238 -20.25 -3.72 -28.87
N PHE A 239 -19.25 -4.36 -28.24
CA PHE A 239 -17.95 -3.75 -27.99
C PHE A 239 -17.18 -3.59 -29.29
N ALA A 240 -16.98 -2.34 -29.73
CA ALA A 240 -16.16 -1.98 -30.90
C ALA A 240 -16.29 -2.94 -32.11
N GLY A 241 -17.49 -3.51 -32.34
CA GLY A 241 -17.80 -4.45 -33.43
C GLY A 241 -17.41 -5.92 -33.27
N ALA A 242 -16.86 -6.38 -32.13
CA ALA A 242 -16.29 -7.74 -32.00
C ALA A 242 -16.90 -8.64 -30.91
N CYS A 243 -17.42 -8.11 -29.81
CA CYS A 243 -17.97 -8.92 -28.70
C CYS A 243 -19.31 -8.36 -28.19
N LYS A 244 -20.27 -9.24 -27.88
CA LYS A 244 -21.58 -8.85 -27.36
C LYS A 244 -21.53 -8.65 -25.84
N PHE A 245 -22.02 -7.52 -25.36
CA PHE A 245 -22.29 -7.34 -23.93
C PHE A 245 -23.57 -8.11 -23.58
N ASP A 246 -23.42 -9.31 -23.00
CA ASP A 246 -24.53 -10.15 -22.56
C ASP A 246 -24.55 -10.34 -21.04
N GLU A 247 -25.58 -11.03 -20.55
CA GLU A 247 -25.79 -11.28 -19.12
C GLU A 247 -24.61 -12.04 -18.50
N ASN A 248 -24.03 -13.01 -19.22
CA ASN A 248 -22.90 -13.79 -18.71
C ASN A 248 -21.65 -12.93 -18.55
N TYR A 249 -21.35 -12.07 -19.53
CA TYR A 249 -20.24 -11.13 -19.44
C TYR A 249 -20.45 -10.16 -18.27
N PHE A 250 -21.67 -9.66 -18.08
CA PHE A 250 -21.98 -8.77 -16.96
C PHE A 250 -21.86 -9.45 -15.59
N GLN A 251 -22.34 -10.68 -15.43
CA GLN A 251 -22.15 -11.45 -14.19
C GLN A 251 -20.67 -11.70 -13.90
N ASN A 252 -19.88 -12.02 -14.92
CA ASN A 252 -18.43 -12.17 -14.77
C ASN A 252 -17.78 -10.86 -14.31
N LEU A 253 -18.17 -9.71 -14.88
CA LEU A 253 -17.70 -8.42 -14.42
C LEU A 253 -18.07 -8.12 -12.95
N ILE A 254 -19.27 -8.50 -12.51
CA ILE A 254 -19.67 -8.37 -11.09
C ILE A 254 -18.78 -9.25 -10.21
N ASN A 255 -18.50 -10.50 -10.61
CA ASN A 255 -17.62 -11.40 -9.86
C ASN A 255 -16.18 -10.89 -9.79
N VAL A 256 -15.62 -10.38 -10.90
CA VAL A 256 -14.29 -9.76 -10.92
C VAL A 256 -14.27 -8.46 -10.11
N GLY A 257 -15.31 -7.62 -10.22
CA GLY A 257 -15.46 -6.40 -9.44
C GLY A 257 -15.56 -6.69 -7.94
N LEU A 258 -16.24 -7.77 -7.54
CA LEU A 258 -16.30 -8.26 -6.17
C LEU A 258 -14.93 -8.73 -5.68
N ASP A 259 -14.18 -9.47 -6.49
CA ASP A 259 -12.82 -9.92 -6.17
C ASP A 259 -11.89 -8.72 -5.97
N GLN A 260 -11.90 -7.77 -6.91
CA GLN A 260 -11.14 -6.52 -6.82
C GLN A 260 -11.54 -5.71 -5.58
N LEU A 261 -12.85 -5.54 -5.34
CA LEU A 261 -13.33 -4.87 -4.15
C LEU A 261 -12.86 -5.60 -2.89
N SER A 262 -12.92 -6.93 -2.85
CA SER A 262 -12.44 -7.73 -1.71
C SER A 262 -10.94 -7.54 -1.44
N SER A 263 -10.14 -7.34 -2.49
CA SER A 263 -8.71 -7.04 -2.39
C SER A 263 -8.42 -5.59 -1.95
N LYS A 264 -9.39 -4.68 -2.19
CA LYS A 264 -9.30 -3.24 -1.94
C LYS A 264 -9.98 -2.80 -0.64
N ILE A 265 -10.86 -3.63 -0.05
CA ILE A 265 -11.42 -3.38 1.28
C ILE A 265 -10.27 -3.26 2.25
N SER A 266 -9.88 -2.02 2.48
CA SER A 266 -8.95 -1.64 3.51
C SER A 266 -9.71 -1.64 4.84
N LEU A 267 -8.99 -1.81 5.94
CA LEU A 267 -9.51 -1.64 7.30
C LEU A 267 -10.26 -0.29 7.48
N ASP A 268 -9.97 0.70 6.63
CA ASP A 268 -10.61 2.01 6.59
C ASP A 268 -12.06 1.97 6.11
N GLU A 269 -12.36 1.22 5.04
CA GLU A 269 -13.71 1.14 4.47
C GLU A 269 -14.65 0.38 5.41
N LEU A 270 -14.14 -0.59 6.16
CA LEU A 270 -14.92 -1.35 7.13
C LEU A 270 -15.35 -0.56 8.36
N ASN A 271 -14.56 0.44 8.78
CA ASN A 271 -14.99 1.34 9.84
C ASN A 271 -16.04 2.36 9.36
N THR A 272 -16.06 2.68 8.06
CA THR A 272 -17.16 3.46 7.45
C THR A 272 -18.42 2.63 7.21
N ILE A 273 -18.30 1.30 7.10
CA ILE A 273 -19.41 0.35 7.24
C ILE A 273 -19.76 0.26 8.74
N SER A 274 -20.34 1.34 9.27
CA SER A 274 -20.82 1.37 10.65
C SER A 274 -21.97 0.38 10.81
N LEU A 275 -21.71 -0.79 11.42
CA LEU A 275 -22.74 -1.73 11.90
C LEU A 275 -23.32 -1.27 13.26
N LYS A 276 -23.40 0.04 13.52
CA LYS A 276 -23.89 0.60 14.79
C LYS A 276 -25.39 0.93 14.66
N ASN A 277 -26.17 0.25 15.51
CA ASN A 277 -27.62 0.40 15.79
C ASN A 277 -28.51 0.20 14.55
N ASP A 278 -29.22 -0.92 14.32
CA ASP A 278 -30.35 -1.35 15.16
C ASP A 278 -30.90 -2.76 14.79
N LEU A 279 -30.05 -3.74 14.43
CA LEU A 279 -30.52 -5.07 14.01
C LEU A 279 -31.11 -5.94 15.14
N VAL A 280 -30.83 -5.62 16.41
CA VAL A 280 -31.22 -6.45 17.56
C VAL A 280 -32.59 -6.05 18.12
N ALA A 281 -33.09 -4.84 17.83
CA ALA A 281 -34.26 -4.33 18.56
C ALA A 281 -35.64 -4.62 17.94
N ARG A 282 -35.81 -5.04 16.66
CA ARG A 282 -37.17 -5.12 16.06
C ARG A 282 -37.54 -6.23 15.05
N TYR A 283 -36.65 -7.09 14.58
CA TYR A 283 -36.93 -7.75 13.28
C TYR A 283 -37.59 -9.13 13.32
N LYS A 284 -38.92 -9.08 13.13
CA LYS A 284 -39.77 -10.11 12.50
C LYS A 284 -39.34 -10.33 11.02
N GLY A 285 -38.32 -11.14 10.77
CA GLY A 285 -38.07 -11.72 9.43
C GLY A 285 -37.50 -10.79 8.35
N LYS A 286 -36.84 -9.68 8.72
CA LYS A 286 -36.06 -8.84 7.80
C LYS A 286 -34.70 -8.56 8.43
N ALA A 287 -33.74 -9.44 8.22
CA ALA A 287 -32.35 -9.03 8.32
C ALA A 287 -32.11 -8.08 7.14
N ILE A 288 -31.61 -6.88 7.42
CA ILE A 288 -31.14 -5.95 6.40
C ILE A 288 -29.66 -5.79 6.71
N PHE A 289 -28.78 -6.07 5.76
CA PHE A 289 -27.43 -5.51 5.77
C PHE A 289 -27.64 -4.03 5.50
N GLU A 290 -27.93 -3.26 6.54
CA GLU A 290 -27.89 -1.82 6.46
C GLU A 290 -26.41 -1.45 6.46
N PHE A 291 -25.86 -1.33 5.26
CA PHE A 291 -24.81 -0.36 5.07
C PHE A 291 -25.48 0.97 5.35
N LEU A 292 -25.20 1.59 6.50
CA LEU A 292 -25.58 2.97 6.67
C LEU A 292 -25.04 3.73 5.45
N PRO A 293 -25.82 4.64 4.83
CA PRO A 293 -25.20 5.66 4.01
C PRO A 293 -24.05 6.21 4.85
N ILE A 294 -22.89 6.41 4.21
CA ILE A 294 -21.86 7.29 4.79
C ILE A 294 -22.67 8.44 5.34
N SER A 295 -22.60 8.67 6.65
CA SER A 295 -23.35 9.73 7.29
C SER A 295 -23.16 10.97 6.43
N GLU A 296 -24.18 11.28 5.62
CA GLU A 296 -24.49 12.61 5.18
C GLU A 296 -25.02 13.34 6.42
N SER A 297 -24.28 13.29 7.53
CA SER A 297 -23.96 14.56 8.19
C SER A 297 -23.65 15.47 7.03
N ASN A 298 -24.38 16.57 6.93
CA ASN A 298 -24.13 17.67 6.01
C ASN A 298 -22.71 18.20 6.22
N VAL A 299 -21.69 17.37 5.99
CA VAL A 299 -20.38 17.75 5.54
C VAL A 299 -20.72 18.31 4.19
N GLU A 300 -21.09 19.60 4.15
CA GLU A 300 -20.72 20.45 3.03
C GLU A 300 -19.39 19.91 2.57
N GLN A 301 -19.37 19.25 1.41
CA GLN A 301 -18.21 18.55 0.89
C GLN A 301 -17.07 19.52 1.02
N ALA A 302 -16.24 19.29 2.04
CA ALA A 302 -15.34 20.31 2.49
C ALA A 302 -14.36 20.46 1.33
N LYS A 303 -14.37 21.63 0.71
CA LYS A 303 -13.58 21.82 -0.50
C LYS A 303 -12.13 21.59 -0.10
N VAL A 304 -11.48 20.65 -0.78
CA VAL A 304 -10.06 20.41 -0.65
C VAL A 304 -9.36 21.75 -0.83
N ILE A 305 -8.63 22.17 0.18
CA ILE A 305 -7.78 23.36 0.06
C ILE A 305 -6.55 22.88 -0.71
N GLU A 306 -6.16 23.62 -1.75
CA GLU A 306 -4.89 23.34 -2.42
C GLU A 306 -3.76 23.73 -1.46
N THR A 307 -2.87 22.78 -1.16
CA THR A 307 -1.83 22.99 -0.16
C THR A 307 -0.46 22.60 -0.68
N LYS A 308 0.54 23.39 -0.31
CA LYS A 308 1.95 23.05 -0.52
C LYS A 308 2.50 22.42 0.76
N PRO A 309 3.37 21.41 0.73
CA PRO A 309 4.04 20.93 1.96
C PRO A 309 4.84 22.06 2.62
N TRP A 310 4.93 22.08 3.95
CA TRP A 310 5.79 23.04 4.64
C TRP A 310 7.24 22.62 4.51
N LYS A 311 8.08 23.57 4.13
CA LYS A 311 9.50 23.33 3.87
C LYS A 311 10.37 24.33 4.60
N ILE A 312 11.51 23.87 5.08
CA ILE A 312 12.64 24.74 5.40
C ILE A 312 13.19 25.24 4.07
N TYR A 313 13.03 26.54 3.80
CA TYR A 313 13.43 27.14 2.54
C TYR A 313 14.91 27.57 2.54
N GLY A 314 15.53 27.40 1.39
CA GLY A 314 16.84 27.93 1.03
C GLY A 314 16.82 28.27 -0.47
N GLU A 315 17.25 29.46 -0.86
CA GLU A 315 17.25 29.97 -2.23
C GLU A 315 18.60 29.82 -2.94
N SER A 316 19.68 29.57 -2.19
CA SER A 316 21.06 29.50 -2.65
C SER A 316 21.72 28.16 -2.29
N LYS A 317 22.87 27.87 -2.92
CA LYS A 317 23.65 26.66 -2.62
C LYS A 317 24.14 26.60 -1.18
N ASP A 318 24.52 27.73 -0.60
CA ASP A 318 24.96 27.81 0.79
C ASP A 318 23.80 27.47 1.75
N GLU A 319 22.57 27.79 1.35
CA GLU A 319 21.38 27.48 2.14
C GLU A 319 21.01 25.99 2.12
N ILE A 320 21.43 25.20 1.13
CA ILE A 320 21.18 23.74 1.15
C ILE A 320 22.04 23.05 2.22
N GLN A 321 23.32 23.42 2.37
CA GLN A 321 24.14 22.89 3.47
C GLN A 321 23.57 23.32 4.82
N LYS A 322 23.09 24.56 4.89
CA LYS A 322 22.37 25.07 6.05
C LYS A 322 21.12 24.22 6.34
N ILE A 323 20.29 23.90 5.34
CA ILE A 323 19.11 23.04 5.50
C ILE A 323 19.50 21.65 6.04
N LEU A 324 20.51 20.99 5.47
CA LEU A 324 20.95 19.68 5.97
C LEU A 324 21.41 19.75 7.43
N SER A 325 22.22 20.76 7.77
CA SER A 325 22.65 20.95 9.16
C SER A 325 21.49 21.27 10.11
N ILE A 326 20.49 22.03 9.65
CA ILE A 326 19.27 22.31 10.41
C ILE A 326 18.46 21.01 10.60
N GLN A 327 18.32 20.20 9.55
CA GLN A 327 17.62 18.92 9.64
C GLN A 327 18.26 17.99 10.67
N GLU A 328 19.58 17.81 10.62
CA GLU A 328 20.34 17.03 11.60
C GLU A 328 20.10 17.58 13.01
N THR A 329 20.27 18.90 13.19
CA THR A 329 20.04 19.57 14.48
C THR A 329 18.62 19.37 15.00
N ILE A 330 17.59 19.44 14.14
CA ILE A 330 16.20 19.22 14.55
C ILE A 330 15.97 17.75 14.91
N ASN A 331 16.48 16.81 14.10
CA ASN A 331 16.29 15.37 14.32
C ASN A 331 16.99 14.89 15.60
N ASP A 332 18.08 15.54 16.02
CA ASP A 332 18.77 15.26 17.27
C ASP A 332 17.98 15.70 18.52
N ILE A 333 16.92 16.50 18.39
CA ILE A 333 16.06 16.91 19.51
C ILE A 333 15.24 15.70 19.99
N PRO A 334 15.39 15.22 21.24
CA PRO A 334 14.70 14.01 21.71
C PRO A 334 13.19 14.19 21.90
N GLU A 335 12.76 15.36 22.38
CA GLU A 335 11.35 15.64 22.65
C GLU A 335 10.62 16.05 21.36
N LEU A 336 9.61 15.26 20.95
CA LEU A 336 8.89 15.47 19.69
C LEU A 336 8.23 16.85 19.60
N LYS A 337 7.69 17.36 20.70
CA LYS A 337 7.11 18.71 20.73
C LYS A 337 8.15 19.78 20.40
N GLN A 338 9.31 19.74 21.06
CA GLN A 338 10.41 20.69 20.79
C GLN A 338 10.92 20.55 19.35
N ARG A 339 10.98 19.32 18.82
CA ARG A 339 11.33 19.04 17.42
C ARG A 339 10.38 19.76 16.46
N VAL A 340 9.06 19.66 16.69
CA VAL A 340 8.05 20.36 15.88
C VAL A 340 8.17 21.88 15.98
N GLN A 341 8.41 22.42 17.19
CA GLN A 341 8.62 23.86 17.36
C GLN A 341 9.88 24.36 16.63
N SER A 342 10.98 23.60 16.72
CA SER A 342 12.22 23.91 16.00
C SER A 342 12.03 23.85 14.48
N PHE A 343 11.30 22.85 13.99
CA PHE A 343 10.90 22.79 12.59
C PHE A 343 10.06 24.00 12.17
N ALA A 344 9.03 24.35 12.94
CA ALA A 344 8.14 25.47 12.64
C ALA A 344 8.89 26.81 12.54
N HIS A 345 9.87 27.02 13.42
CA HIS A 345 10.75 28.19 13.39
C HIS A 345 11.56 28.26 12.08
N HIS A 346 12.23 27.18 11.70
CA HIS A 346 13.07 27.14 10.49
C HIS A 346 12.26 27.10 9.18
N ALA A 347 11.06 26.52 9.21
CA ALA A 347 10.11 26.54 8.09
C ALA A 347 9.32 27.85 8.00
N ASN A 348 9.56 28.80 8.93
CA ASN A 348 8.94 30.10 8.99
C ASN A 348 7.39 30.05 9.01
N LEU A 349 6.83 29.16 9.84
CA LEU A 349 5.38 29.03 9.99
C LEU A 349 4.82 30.18 10.83
N ASP A 350 3.79 30.88 10.34
CA ASP A 350 3.21 32.04 11.03
C ASP A 350 2.55 31.67 12.37
N ASN A 351 1.61 30.73 12.34
CA ASN A 351 1.02 30.16 13.54
C ASN A 351 0.79 28.67 13.30
N TYR A 352 0.88 27.85 14.33
CA TYR A 352 0.73 26.40 14.19
C TYR A 352 0.14 25.77 15.45
N VAL A 353 -0.41 24.58 15.27
CA VAL A 353 -1.05 23.79 16.33
C VAL A 353 -0.27 22.50 16.52
N ILE A 354 0.05 22.18 17.78
CA ILE A 354 0.51 20.86 18.19
C ILE A 354 -0.62 20.20 18.98
N VAL A 355 -0.98 19.00 18.56
CA VAL A 355 -1.96 18.15 19.22
C VAL A 355 -1.17 17.06 19.92
N ASP A 356 -1.36 16.94 21.23
CA ASP A 356 -0.79 15.88 22.05
C ASP A 356 -1.92 14.95 22.53
N PRO A 357 -2.14 13.84 21.82
CA PRO A 357 -3.19 12.90 22.16
C PRO A 357 -2.94 12.13 23.46
N GLN A 358 -1.69 12.01 23.92
CA GLN A 358 -1.39 11.34 25.21
C GLN A 358 -1.85 12.21 26.37
N LEU A 359 -1.65 13.53 26.26
CA LEU A 359 -2.05 14.49 27.29
C LEU A 359 -3.47 15.03 27.10
N GLY A 360 -4.13 14.72 25.98
CA GLY A 360 -5.44 15.29 25.64
C GLY A 360 -5.38 16.81 25.45
N LYS A 361 -4.28 17.31 24.88
CA LYS A 361 -4.01 18.76 24.75
C LYS A 361 -3.92 19.20 23.31
N ILE A 362 -4.46 20.39 23.04
CA ILE A 362 -4.24 21.13 21.79
C ILE A 362 -3.58 22.46 22.15
N GLN A 363 -2.40 22.70 21.58
CA GLN A 363 -1.56 23.84 21.88
C GLN A 363 -1.35 24.68 20.61
N TYR A 364 -1.70 25.94 20.68
CA TYR A 364 -1.58 26.91 19.58
C TYR A 364 -0.39 27.84 19.82
N PHE A 365 0.51 27.94 18.85
CA PHE A 365 1.77 28.68 18.92
C PHE A 365 1.84 29.77 17.85
N ASN A 366 2.53 30.87 18.18
CA ASN A 366 2.93 31.89 17.21
C ASN A 366 4.22 31.52 16.47
N ARG A 367 4.65 32.39 15.56
CA ARG A 367 5.86 32.25 14.74
C ARG A 367 7.14 32.14 15.57
N GLU A 368 7.17 32.81 16.71
CA GLU A 368 8.29 32.77 17.66
C GLU A 368 8.30 31.49 18.52
N GLY A 369 7.31 30.60 18.33
CA GLY A 369 7.17 29.35 19.08
C GLY A 369 6.61 29.54 20.49
N GLN A 370 6.08 30.72 20.81
CA GLN A 370 5.43 31.02 22.08
C GLN A 370 4.02 30.46 22.09
N LEU A 371 3.65 29.83 23.21
CA LEU A 371 2.30 29.29 23.41
C LEU A 371 1.30 30.45 23.53
N ILE A 372 0.40 30.57 22.56
CA ILE A 372 -0.71 31.53 22.58
C ILE A 372 -1.86 30.98 23.43
N ARG A 373 -2.21 29.70 23.23
CA ARG A 373 -3.39 29.08 23.86
C ARG A 373 -3.22 27.58 24.01
N GLU A 374 -3.76 27.03 25.09
CA GLU A 374 -3.87 25.59 25.34
C GLU A 374 -5.33 25.25 25.65
N GLU A 375 -5.85 24.19 25.03
CA GLU A 375 -7.16 23.60 25.35
C GLU A 375 -7.01 22.13 25.69
N ARG A 376 -7.83 21.64 26.62
CA ARG A 376 -7.99 20.21 26.90
C ARG A 376 -9.22 19.70 26.18
N THR A 377 -9.08 18.59 25.47
CA THR A 377 -10.19 17.92 24.82
C THR A 377 -9.97 16.42 24.86
N GLU A 378 -11.07 15.67 24.79
CA GLU A 378 -10.99 14.24 24.55
C GLU A 378 -10.59 14.03 23.09
N ILE A 379 -9.36 13.56 22.89
CA ILE A 379 -8.81 13.26 21.58
C ILE A 379 -8.88 11.74 21.42
N GLU A 380 -9.93 11.26 20.76
CA GLU A 380 -10.10 9.85 20.39
C GLU A 380 -9.19 9.46 19.21
N THR A 381 -7.95 9.95 19.17
CA THR A 381 -7.00 9.57 18.12
C THR A 381 -6.14 8.40 18.61
N ASP A 382 -6.03 7.35 17.80
CA ASP A 382 -4.92 6.41 17.85
C ASP A 382 -3.81 6.88 16.92
N ASP A 383 -2.63 6.25 16.93
CA ASP A 383 -1.57 6.60 15.96
C ASP A 383 -1.97 6.24 14.53
N ARG A 384 -3.01 5.42 14.38
CA ARG A 384 -3.46 4.90 13.11
C ARG A 384 -4.26 5.95 12.34
N TYR A 385 -4.17 5.84 11.04
CA TYR A 385 -4.71 6.74 10.02
C TYR A 385 -6.21 7.04 10.19
N LEU A 386 -6.95 6.09 10.76
CA LEU A 386 -8.41 6.05 10.84
C LEU A 386 -9.06 7.17 11.67
N THR A 387 -8.36 7.73 12.64
CA THR A 387 -8.96 8.64 13.64
C THR A 387 -8.41 10.06 13.62
N SER A 388 -7.77 10.50 12.53
CA SER A 388 -6.90 11.69 12.51
C SER A 388 -5.63 11.48 13.35
N GLY A 389 -5.03 10.30 13.20
CA GLY A 389 -3.88 9.86 13.99
C GLY A 389 -2.63 10.70 13.86
N ALA A 390 -1.50 10.16 14.31
CA ALA A 390 -0.25 10.89 14.30
C ALA A 390 0.17 11.29 12.88
N GLY A 391 0.58 12.55 12.69
CA GLY A 391 0.80 13.06 11.35
C GLY A 391 0.94 14.58 11.25
N VAL A 392 1.09 15.02 10.01
CA VAL A 392 1.25 16.44 9.62
C VAL A 392 0.06 16.82 8.74
N TYR A 393 -0.71 17.82 9.17
CA TYR A 393 -2.02 18.15 8.62
C TYR A 393 -2.23 19.65 8.49
N ARG A 394 -3.25 20.06 7.75
CA ARG A 394 -3.71 21.46 7.71
C ARG A 394 -5.11 21.56 8.25
N LEU A 395 -5.41 22.63 8.98
CA LEU A 395 -6.80 22.91 9.30
C LEU A 395 -7.56 23.19 8.01
N ASN A 396 -8.58 22.40 7.70
CA ASN A 396 -9.46 22.66 6.58
C ASN A 396 -10.56 23.66 6.99
N LYS A 397 -11.35 23.28 7.99
CA LYS A 397 -12.43 24.12 8.53
C LYS A 397 -12.71 23.80 9.99
N ILE A 398 -13.47 24.68 10.64
CA ILE A 398 -14.03 24.45 11.96
C ILE A 398 -15.54 24.27 11.79
N GLY A 399 -16.06 23.12 12.19
CA GLY A 399 -17.48 22.83 12.16
C GLY A 399 -18.25 23.70 13.15
N GLN A 400 -19.57 23.83 12.95
CA GLN A 400 -20.45 24.67 13.78
C GLN A 400 -20.39 24.30 15.28
N ASN A 401 -20.06 23.05 15.60
CA ASN A 401 -19.95 22.54 16.97
C ASN A 401 -18.52 22.65 17.55
N GLY A 402 -17.64 23.43 16.92
CA GLY A 402 -16.23 23.52 17.31
C GLY A 402 -15.42 22.25 16.97
N GLU A 403 -15.88 21.46 16.00
CA GLU A 403 -15.13 20.29 15.53
C GLU A 403 -14.05 20.73 14.55
N LEU A 404 -12.78 20.37 14.79
CA LEU A 404 -11.71 20.69 13.85
C LEU A 404 -11.64 19.66 12.74
N PHE A 405 -11.80 20.10 11.50
CA PHE A 405 -11.57 19.26 10.32
C PHE A 405 -10.17 19.53 9.80
N ILE A 406 -9.32 18.52 9.81
CA ILE A 406 -7.95 18.59 9.33
C ILE A 406 -7.80 17.83 8.01
N GLN A 407 -6.99 18.34 7.11
CA GLN A 407 -6.68 17.79 5.80
C GLN A 407 -5.26 17.26 5.80
N ASP A 408 -5.07 16.00 5.40
CA ASP A 408 -3.74 15.43 5.18
C ASP A 408 -3.04 16.17 4.04
N GLN A 409 -1.75 16.47 4.21
CA GLN A 409 -0.92 17.12 3.21
C GLN A 409 -0.75 16.28 1.92
N ASN A 410 -1.00 14.97 1.96
CA ASN A 410 -0.64 14.06 0.86
C ASN A 410 -1.81 13.64 -0.02
N ASN A 411 -2.88 13.12 0.59
CA ASN A 411 -4.03 12.57 -0.16
C ASN A 411 -5.24 13.49 -0.16
N ASN A 412 -5.11 14.70 0.41
CA ASN A 412 -6.17 15.68 0.52
C ASN A 412 -7.44 15.19 1.25
N LYS A 413 -7.36 14.07 2.00
CA LYS A 413 -8.49 13.60 2.80
C LYS A 413 -8.68 14.49 4.00
N ILE A 414 -9.94 14.85 4.23
CA ILE A 414 -10.39 15.72 5.33
C ILE A 414 -11.01 14.85 6.41
N ARG A 415 -10.60 15.05 7.67
CA ARG A 415 -10.97 14.21 8.81
C ARG A 415 -11.26 15.05 10.06
N PRO A 416 -12.20 14.65 10.92
CA PRO A 416 -12.42 15.30 12.20
C PRO A 416 -11.32 14.91 13.20
N LEU A 417 -10.71 15.87 13.87
CA LEU A 417 -9.67 15.66 14.89
C LEU A 417 -10.23 15.55 16.32
N GLY A 418 -11.39 16.17 16.57
CA GLY A 418 -12.02 16.20 17.89
C GLY A 418 -13.11 17.28 17.97
N ARG A 419 -14.01 17.17 18.96
CA ARG A 419 -15.19 18.03 19.16
C ARG A 419 -15.00 19.03 20.29
N GLY A 420 -15.80 20.11 20.26
CA GLY A 420 -15.93 21.03 21.41
C GLY A 420 -14.79 22.03 21.56
N LEU A 421 -13.96 22.20 20.53
CA LEU A 421 -12.83 23.14 20.54
C LEU A 421 -13.31 24.55 20.25
N ARG A 422 -12.83 25.52 21.04
CA ARG A 422 -13.17 26.94 20.89
C ARG A 422 -11.97 27.75 20.38
N LEU A 423 -11.21 27.16 19.47
CA LEU A 423 -10.09 27.82 18.82
C LEU A 423 -10.58 28.58 17.60
N ASN A 424 -10.21 29.86 17.49
CA ASN A 424 -10.45 30.64 16.28
C ASN A 424 -9.19 30.55 15.41
N LEU A 425 -9.11 29.49 14.60
CA LEU A 425 -7.97 29.23 13.73
C LEU A 425 -8.36 29.51 12.28
N ALA A 426 -7.47 30.17 11.55
CA ALA A 426 -7.67 30.39 10.12
C ALA A 426 -7.60 29.05 9.36
N PRO A 427 -8.42 28.84 8.31
CA PRO A 427 -8.20 27.77 7.36
C PRO A 427 -6.74 27.75 6.89
N ASN A 428 -6.24 26.56 6.56
CA ASN A 428 -4.86 26.28 6.18
C ASN A 428 -3.82 26.38 7.32
N THR A 429 -4.23 26.66 8.57
CA THR A 429 -3.32 26.66 9.73
C THR A 429 -2.62 25.30 9.88
N PRO A 430 -1.30 25.27 10.05
CA PRO A 430 -0.57 24.06 10.38
C PRO A 430 -1.05 23.33 11.62
N VAL A 431 -1.30 22.01 11.51
CA VAL A 431 -1.65 21.13 12.61
C VAL A 431 -0.73 19.90 12.60
N VAL A 432 -0.02 19.65 13.68
CA VAL A 432 0.81 18.45 13.87
C VAL A 432 0.25 17.62 15.01
N VAL A 433 -0.08 16.37 14.73
CA VAL A 433 -0.58 15.40 15.73
C VAL A 433 0.58 14.52 16.16
N LEU A 434 0.96 14.61 17.44
CA LEU A 434 2.05 13.82 18.01
C LEU A 434 1.66 12.34 18.15
N PRO A 435 2.59 11.40 17.93
CA PRO A 435 2.34 10.00 18.20
C PRO A 435 2.21 9.66 19.69
N LYS A 436 1.32 8.71 19.98
CA LYS A 436 1.18 7.98 21.24
C LYS A 436 2.16 6.82 21.35
N GLU A 437 2.47 6.13 20.26
CA GLU A 437 3.34 4.96 20.31
C GLU A 437 4.82 5.36 20.34
N GLN A 438 5.60 4.72 21.23
CA GLN A 438 7.04 4.95 21.33
C GLN A 438 7.83 4.53 20.07
N THR A 439 7.22 3.69 19.22
CA THR A 439 7.83 3.26 17.94
C THR A 439 7.57 4.25 16.81
N SER A 440 6.70 5.23 17.02
CA SER A 440 6.36 6.28 16.07
C SER A 440 7.15 7.56 16.38
N THR A 441 7.50 8.32 15.35
CA THR A 441 8.28 9.55 15.47
C THR A 441 7.96 10.54 14.36
N LEU A 442 8.42 11.78 14.52
CA LEU A 442 8.38 12.83 13.50
C LEU A 442 9.82 13.17 13.12
N ILE A 443 10.20 13.09 11.85
CA ILE A 443 11.55 13.44 11.38
C ILE A 443 11.49 14.55 10.35
N VAL A 444 12.52 15.38 10.29
CA VAL A 444 12.68 16.33 9.18
C VAL A 444 13.55 15.69 8.12
N LYS A 445 13.02 15.60 6.89
CA LYS A 445 13.69 14.99 5.74
C LYS A 445 13.31 15.78 4.49
N ASP A 446 14.28 16.04 3.61
CA ASP A 446 14.09 16.90 2.43
C ASP A 446 13.45 18.28 2.72
N GLY A 447 13.75 18.83 3.90
CA GLY A 447 13.22 20.09 4.42
C GLY A 447 11.77 20.01 4.91
N GLU A 448 11.13 18.85 4.86
CA GLU A 448 9.74 18.62 5.27
C GLU A 448 9.68 17.87 6.60
N LEU A 449 8.68 18.16 7.43
CA LEU A 449 8.37 17.36 8.60
C LEU A 449 7.54 16.15 8.18
N LEU A 450 8.05 14.95 8.45
CA LEU A 450 7.43 13.68 8.06
C LEU A 450 7.08 12.86 9.30
N PHE A 451 5.91 12.23 9.27
CA PHE A 451 5.57 11.18 10.23
C PHE A 451 6.17 9.84 9.80
N LYS A 452 6.87 9.16 10.72
CA LYS A 452 7.53 7.89 10.48
C LYS A 452 7.24 6.93 11.64
N LYS A 453 6.92 5.67 11.32
CA LYS A 453 6.83 4.60 12.31
C LYS A 453 7.90 3.54 12.08
N ASN A 454 8.53 3.09 13.16
CA ASN A 454 9.56 2.06 13.16
C ASN A 454 8.93 0.65 13.12
N ILE A 455 8.14 0.35 12.08
CA ILE A 455 7.46 -0.93 11.87
C ILE A 455 7.77 -1.55 10.52
N THR A 456 7.50 -2.85 10.40
CA THR A 456 7.58 -3.62 9.16
C THR A 456 6.59 -3.09 8.09
N PRO A 457 6.94 -3.16 6.79
CA PRO A 457 6.11 -2.71 5.66
C PRO A 457 4.65 -3.16 5.65
N GLU A 458 4.33 -4.28 6.29
CA GLU A 458 3.01 -4.90 6.27
C GLU A 458 1.91 -4.04 6.95
N ASN A 459 2.27 -3.05 7.76
CA ASN A 459 1.33 -2.18 8.48
C ASN A 459 1.31 -0.72 7.99
N TYR A 460 1.94 -0.40 6.86
CA TYR A 460 2.10 1.00 6.41
C TYR A 460 0.76 1.70 6.10
N TYR A 461 -0.21 0.96 5.59
CA TYR A 461 -1.52 1.54 5.22
C TYR A 461 -2.35 2.02 6.42
N ALA A 462 -2.02 1.54 7.63
CA ALA A 462 -2.75 1.89 8.84
C ALA A 462 -2.27 3.20 9.48
N TYR A 463 -1.32 3.96 8.93
CA TYR A 463 -0.84 5.22 9.53
C TYR A 463 -0.78 6.35 8.50
N ASN A 464 -0.82 7.60 8.98
CA ASN A 464 -0.72 8.77 8.11
C ASN A 464 0.73 9.06 7.70
N TYR A 465 1.34 8.13 6.98
CA TYR A 465 2.67 8.34 6.44
C TYR A 465 2.63 9.52 5.49
N THR A 466 3.47 10.52 5.77
CA THR A 466 3.75 11.56 4.81
C THR A 466 4.38 10.89 3.59
N HIS A 467 3.71 10.90 2.44
CA HIS A 467 4.23 10.27 1.23
C HIS A 467 5.63 10.82 1.02
N THR A 468 6.61 9.94 0.77
CA THR A 468 7.96 10.39 0.49
C THR A 468 7.92 11.19 -0.82
N SER A 469 7.84 12.52 -0.70
CA SER A 469 8.12 13.52 -1.74
C SER A 469 9.50 13.32 -2.38
N GLY A 470 10.30 12.38 -1.84
CA GLY A 470 11.58 11.96 -2.38
C GLY A 470 11.54 11.12 -3.66
N ARG A 471 10.42 10.59 -4.19
CA ARG A 471 10.48 9.82 -5.46
C ARG A 471 10.44 10.66 -6.73
N GLU A 472 9.88 11.87 -6.66
CA GLU A 472 9.94 12.81 -7.78
C GLU A 472 11.40 13.20 -8.03
N TYR A 473 11.85 13.12 -9.27
CA TYR A 473 13.23 13.44 -9.61
C TYR A 473 13.52 14.91 -9.27
N LYS A 474 14.55 15.12 -8.43
CA LYS A 474 15.14 16.44 -8.24
C LYS A 474 16.53 16.45 -8.85
N LYS A 475 16.74 17.37 -9.80
CA LYS A 475 18.07 17.60 -10.37
C LYS A 475 19.07 17.93 -9.27
N ILE A 476 20.30 17.45 -9.40
CA ILE A 476 21.35 17.68 -8.40
C ILE A 476 22.60 18.31 -9.01
N LYS A 477 23.38 18.97 -8.15
CA LYS A 477 24.78 19.29 -8.38
C LYS A 477 25.64 18.54 -7.35
N ILE A 478 26.67 17.83 -7.80
CA ILE A 478 27.64 17.18 -6.92
C ILE A 478 28.97 17.94 -6.95
N THR A 479 29.57 18.20 -5.78
CA THR A 479 30.89 18.83 -5.65
C THR A 479 31.75 18.13 -4.61
N LEU A 480 33.08 18.18 -4.79
CA LEU A 480 34.04 17.75 -3.78
C LEU A 480 34.49 18.95 -2.94
N THR A 481 34.65 18.76 -1.64
CA THR A 481 35.20 19.77 -0.73
C THR A 481 36.74 19.78 -0.71
N ASP A 482 37.35 18.64 -1.01
CA ASP A 482 38.79 18.46 -1.06
C ASP A 482 39.33 18.82 -2.45
N THR A 483 40.15 19.88 -2.52
CA THR A 483 40.69 20.41 -3.78
C THR A 483 41.63 19.44 -4.47
N GLN A 484 42.37 18.60 -3.73
CA GLN A 484 43.27 17.61 -4.34
C GLN A 484 42.48 16.53 -5.08
N LEU A 485 41.31 16.14 -4.56
CA LEU A 485 40.45 15.17 -5.23
C LEU A 485 39.79 15.74 -6.49
N GLN A 486 39.62 17.07 -6.58
CA GLN A 486 39.05 17.74 -7.75
C GLN A 486 39.98 17.69 -8.97
N GLU A 487 41.29 17.55 -8.77
CA GLU A 487 42.27 17.46 -9.86
C GLU A 487 42.21 16.10 -10.60
N SER A 488 41.55 15.09 -10.01
CA SER A 488 41.42 13.77 -10.63
C SER A 488 40.26 13.72 -11.64
N GLU A 489 40.61 13.51 -12.92
CA GLU A 489 39.63 13.30 -14.00
C GLU A 489 38.73 12.08 -13.74
N LEU A 490 39.29 11.02 -13.15
CA LEU A 490 38.53 9.82 -12.78
C LEU A 490 37.44 10.14 -11.77
N LEU A 491 37.79 10.84 -10.69
CA LEU A 491 36.87 11.13 -9.58
C LEU A 491 35.79 12.13 -10.00
N THR A 492 36.19 13.20 -10.69
CA THR A 492 35.27 14.21 -11.21
C THR A 492 34.35 13.64 -12.28
N GLY A 493 34.86 12.83 -13.20
CA GLY A 493 34.07 12.13 -14.22
C GLY A 493 33.08 11.14 -13.61
N PHE A 494 33.46 10.44 -12.52
CA PHE A 494 32.56 9.52 -11.82
C PHE A 494 31.41 10.27 -11.14
N LEU A 495 31.69 11.35 -10.41
CA LEU A 495 30.65 12.14 -9.74
C LEU A 495 29.74 12.86 -10.76
N LYS A 496 30.30 13.35 -11.86
CA LYS A 496 29.52 13.93 -12.96
C LYS A 496 28.56 12.90 -13.55
N ALA A 497 29.01 11.66 -13.76
CA ALA A 497 28.13 10.61 -14.25
C ALA A 497 27.00 10.27 -13.29
N LEU A 498 27.25 10.23 -11.98
CA LEU A 498 26.18 10.08 -10.99
C LEU A 498 25.18 11.25 -11.13
N GLN A 499 25.67 12.49 -11.14
CA GLN A 499 24.83 13.67 -11.29
C GLN A 499 23.92 13.60 -12.53
N ASP A 500 24.50 13.26 -13.69
CA ASP A 500 23.83 13.29 -14.99
C ASP A 500 22.84 12.11 -15.15
N GLU A 501 23.07 10.97 -14.50
CA GLU A 501 22.25 9.74 -14.63
C GLU A 501 21.23 9.56 -13.51
N LYS A 502 21.08 10.53 -12.61
CA LYS A 502 20.25 10.42 -11.40
C LYS A 502 18.81 10.00 -11.70
N GLU A 503 18.11 10.72 -12.57
CA GLU A 503 16.70 10.46 -12.90
C GLU A 503 16.49 9.02 -13.37
N LYS A 504 17.34 8.59 -14.30
CA LYS A 504 17.28 7.27 -14.91
C LYS A 504 17.56 6.17 -13.90
N LEU A 505 18.58 6.34 -13.06
CA LEU A 505 18.92 5.39 -12.00
C LEU A 505 17.87 5.33 -10.88
N MET A 506 17.28 6.48 -10.52
CA MET A 506 16.17 6.51 -9.56
C MET A 506 14.96 5.74 -10.08
N THR A 507 14.57 5.99 -11.33
CA THR A 507 13.45 5.28 -11.97
C THR A 507 13.73 3.79 -12.08
N LEU A 508 14.91 3.40 -12.58
CA LEU A 508 15.28 2.00 -12.81
C LEU A 508 15.27 1.16 -11.52
N TYR A 509 15.67 1.75 -10.39
CA TYR A 509 15.76 1.06 -9.10
C TYR A 509 14.68 1.45 -8.10
N ASN A 510 13.69 2.26 -8.51
CA ASN A 510 12.64 2.81 -7.65
C ASN A 510 13.20 3.46 -6.36
N LEU A 511 14.23 4.30 -6.52
CA LEU A 511 14.90 5.00 -5.42
C LEU A 511 14.25 6.34 -5.13
N THR A 512 14.25 6.73 -3.86
CA THR A 512 14.05 8.13 -3.44
C THR A 512 15.33 8.96 -3.64
N ASN A 513 15.19 10.28 -3.65
CA ASN A 513 16.29 11.24 -3.74
C ASN A 513 17.34 11.01 -2.64
N ASP A 514 16.90 10.70 -1.42
CA ASP A 514 17.81 10.48 -0.30
C ASP A 514 18.51 9.14 -0.37
N GLU A 515 17.82 8.08 -0.80
CA GLU A 515 18.48 6.81 -1.08
C GLU A 515 19.49 6.96 -2.20
N TYR A 516 19.13 7.67 -3.27
CA TYR A 516 20.05 7.98 -4.35
C TYR A 516 21.27 8.76 -3.83
N ASN A 517 21.07 9.82 -3.05
CA ASN A 517 22.13 10.65 -2.50
C ASN A 517 23.05 9.86 -1.55
N LEU A 518 22.47 8.99 -0.71
CA LEU A 518 23.20 8.06 0.16
C LEU A 518 24.07 7.11 -0.68
N LEU A 519 23.47 6.47 -1.68
CA LEU A 519 24.15 5.52 -2.55
C LEU A 519 25.23 6.19 -3.42
N ALA A 520 25.02 7.42 -3.85
CA ALA A 520 26.01 8.20 -4.60
C ALA A 520 27.25 8.50 -3.74
N LYS A 521 27.05 8.98 -2.51
CA LYS A 521 28.14 9.21 -1.54
C LYS A 521 28.87 7.91 -1.20
N PHE A 522 28.11 6.84 -0.92
CA PHE A 522 28.68 5.53 -0.64
C PHE A 522 29.50 4.97 -1.82
N SER A 523 28.95 5.03 -3.03
CA SER A 523 29.60 4.56 -4.26
C SER A 523 30.93 5.26 -4.51
N PHE A 524 31.01 6.57 -4.23
CA PHE A 524 32.26 7.32 -4.25
C PHE A 524 33.21 6.86 -3.13
N GLY A 525 32.71 6.76 -1.90
CA GLY A 525 33.51 6.40 -0.73
C GLY A 525 34.15 5.01 -0.82
N VAL A 526 33.47 4.04 -1.42
CA VAL A 526 33.96 2.66 -1.60
C VAL A 526 35.25 2.59 -2.43
N MET A 527 35.54 3.58 -3.29
CA MET A 527 36.80 3.61 -4.01
C MET A 527 38.03 3.69 -3.11
N LYS A 528 37.90 4.25 -1.90
CA LYS A 528 39.03 4.44 -0.98
C LYS A 528 39.61 3.10 -0.53
N PRO A 529 38.84 2.18 0.09
CA PRO A 529 39.36 0.87 0.46
C PRO A 529 39.63 -0.05 -0.75
N GLU A 530 38.97 0.15 -1.89
CA GLU A 530 39.08 -0.76 -3.04
C GLU A 530 40.23 -0.43 -4.01
N SER A 531 40.54 0.85 -4.22
CA SER A 531 41.56 1.28 -5.19
C SER A 531 42.40 2.48 -4.73
N GLN A 532 42.25 2.93 -3.48
CA GLN A 532 42.80 4.20 -3.00
C GLN A 532 42.41 5.38 -3.91
N MET A 533 41.13 5.44 -4.31
CA MET A 533 40.63 6.47 -5.23
C MET A 533 41.28 6.39 -6.62
N GLY A 534 41.60 5.19 -7.08
CA GLY A 534 42.22 4.93 -8.39
C GLY A 534 43.74 5.07 -8.45
N THR A 535 44.43 5.35 -7.33
CA THR A 535 45.89 5.54 -7.31
C THR A 535 46.68 4.30 -6.90
N HIS A 536 46.01 3.26 -6.37
CA HIS A 536 46.71 2.08 -5.89
C HIS A 536 47.39 1.33 -7.05
N TRP A 537 48.70 1.05 -6.94
CA TRP A 537 49.49 0.42 -8.01
C TRP A 537 48.92 -0.91 -8.55
N ARG A 538 48.36 -1.77 -7.67
CA ARG A 538 47.66 -3.01 -8.08
C ARG A 538 46.45 -2.75 -8.98
N TYR A 539 45.75 -1.64 -8.78
CA TYR A 539 44.66 -1.22 -9.66
C TYR A 539 45.23 -0.77 -11.01
N THR A 540 46.22 0.13 -11.00
CA THR A 540 46.89 0.61 -12.22
C THR A 540 47.43 -0.55 -13.07
N LEU A 541 48.10 -1.53 -12.45
CA LEU A 541 48.62 -2.71 -13.14
C LEU A 541 47.51 -3.58 -13.80
N LYS A 542 46.35 -3.71 -13.15
CA LYS A 542 45.21 -4.48 -13.68
C LYS A 542 44.53 -3.79 -14.87
N GLU A 543 44.51 -2.47 -14.88
CA GLU A 543 43.92 -1.66 -15.96
C GLU A 543 44.89 -1.49 -17.14
N THR A 544 46.19 -1.31 -16.89
CA THR A 544 47.20 -1.10 -17.95
C THR A 544 47.57 -2.39 -18.71
N LEU A 545 47.55 -3.56 -18.05
CA LEU A 545 47.91 -4.84 -18.68
C LEU A 545 46.84 -5.92 -18.45
N PRO A 546 45.63 -5.80 -19.05
CA PRO A 546 44.56 -6.77 -18.84
C PRO A 546 44.96 -8.20 -19.23
N VAL A 547 45.79 -8.32 -20.27
CA VAL A 547 46.26 -9.59 -20.86
C VAL A 547 47.22 -10.35 -19.94
N LEU A 548 48.08 -9.67 -19.17
CA LEU A 548 49.00 -10.35 -18.24
C LEU A 548 48.26 -10.96 -17.05
N VAL A 549 47.17 -10.32 -16.61
CA VAL A 549 46.35 -10.78 -15.48
C VAL A 549 45.43 -11.93 -15.89
N SER A 550 44.93 -11.94 -17.15
CA SER A 550 44.18 -13.07 -17.69
C SER A 550 45.09 -14.28 -17.94
N LEU A 551 46.29 -14.12 -18.50
CA LEU A 551 47.26 -15.23 -18.68
C LEU A 551 47.61 -15.96 -17.37
N LYS A 552 47.79 -15.23 -16.26
CA LYS A 552 48.04 -15.84 -14.94
C LYS A 552 46.81 -16.59 -14.40
N LYS A 553 45.59 -16.15 -14.72
CA LYS A 553 44.33 -16.75 -14.24
C LYS A 553 43.74 -17.81 -15.16
N TRP A 554 44.15 -17.83 -16.42
CA TRP A 554 43.89 -18.90 -17.37
C TRP A 554 44.54 -20.22 -16.92
N ILE A 555 45.70 -20.14 -16.26
CA ILE A 555 46.36 -21.29 -15.60
C ILE A 555 45.56 -21.79 -14.37
N ASP A 556 44.79 -20.90 -13.71
CA ASP A 556 43.99 -21.21 -12.50
C ASP A 556 42.48 -21.44 -12.80
N GLY A 557 42.05 -21.43 -14.07
CA GLY A 557 40.75 -21.94 -14.52
C GLY A 557 39.48 -21.13 -14.18
N ASN A 558 39.54 -19.83 -13.85
CA ASN A 558 38.33 -19.09 -13.46
C ASN A 558 38.36 -17.56 -13.75
N GLU A 559 38.20 -17.17 -15.02
CA GLU A 559 38.31 -15.76 -15.47
C GLU A 559 37.10 -14.86 -15.10
N SER A 560 35.92 -15.44 -14.86
CA SER A 560 34.68 -14.67 -14.59
C SER A 560 34.67 -13.94 -13.23
N SER A 561 35.55 -14.33 -12.29
CA SER A 561 35.55 -13.87 -10.89
C SER A 561 36.32 -12.57 -10.61
N ASN A 562 36.93 -11.95 -11.64
CA ASN A 562 37.85 -10.83 -11.45
C ASN A 562 37.13 -9.52 -11.12
N SER A 563 37.54 -8.82 -10.06
CA SER A 563 37.11 -7.44 -9.82
C SER A 563 37.69 -6.47 -10.85
N ARG A 564 36.91 -5.49 -11.30
CA ARG A 564 37.31 -4.45 -12.29
C ARG A 564 36.94 -3.05 -11.84
N GLY A 565 37.64 -2.04 -12.35
CA GLY A 565 37.32 -0.63 -12.11
C GLY A 565 37.74 -0.10 -10.73
N PRO A 566 37.57 1.21 -10.49
CA PRO A 566 38.01 1.88 -9.25
C PRO A 566 37.26 1.40 -8.00
N THR A 567 36.07 0.82 -8.17
CA THR A 567 35.25 0.26 -7.09
C THR A 567 35.39 -1.27 -6.99
N GLN A 568 36.23 -1.89 -7.82
CA GLN A 568 36.53 -3.32 -7.82
C GLN A 568 35.27 -4.21 -7.89
N LEU A 569 34.28 -3.83 -8.71
CA LEU A 569 33.06 -4.62 -8.89
C LEU A 569 33.36 -5.99 -9.53
N LYS A 570 32.70 -7.02 -9.00
CA LYS A 570 32.81 -8.40 -9.51
C LYS A 570 31.80 -8.73 -10.61
N ARG A 571 30.62 -8.12 -10.55
CA ARG A 571 29.53 -8.26 -11.53
C ARG A 571 28.88 -6.90 -11.79
N ILE A 572 28.31 -6.75 -12.97
CA ILE A 572 27.41 -5.64 -13.30
C ILE A 572 25.99 -6.11 -13.01
N PRO A 573 25.12 -5.28 -12.40
CA PRO A 573 23.70 -5.58 -12.29
C PRO A 573 23.05 -5.80 -13.66
N GLU A 574 22.20 -6.82 -13.79
CA GLU A 574 21.52 -7.14 -15.05
C GLU A 574 20.68 -5.97 -15.59
N LEU A 575 20.03 -5.21 -14.68
CA LEU A 575 19.30 -4.00 -15.04
C LEU A 575 20.21 -2.92 -15.64
N ILE A 576 21.44 -2.76 -15.13
CA ILE A 576 22.42 -1.81 -15.70
C ILE A 576 22.93 -2.29 -17.04
N GLU A 577 23.29 -3.57 -17.13
CA GLU A 577 23.80 -4.18 -18.36
C GLU A 577 22.80 -4.02 -19.50
N LYS A 578 21.53 -4.33 -19.26
CA LYS A 578 20.44 -4.18 -20.23
C LYS A 578 20.16 -2.72 -20.60
N GLU A 579 20.13 -1.83 -19.62
CA GLU A 579 19.69 -0.44 -19.83
C GLU A 579 20.78 0.48 -20.41
N TYR A 580 22.05 0.18 -20.13
CA TYR A 580 23.19 1.02 -20.54
C TYR A 580 24.16 0.34 -21.49
N ASN A 581 23.98 -0.96 -21.76
CA ASN A 581 24.90 -1.76 -22.58
C ASN A 581 26.36 -1.59 -22.13
N ILE A 582 26.58 -1.74 -20.81
CA ILE A 582 27.89 -1.63 -20.17
C ILE A 582 28.45 -3.02 -19.93
N ASP A 583 29.68 -3.24 -20.39
CA ASP A 583 30.40 -4.49 -20.16
C ASP A 583 31.44 -4.34 -19.05
N LYS A 584 31.93 -5.49 -18.56
CA LYS A 584 32.92 -5.53 -17.46
C LYS A 584 34.23 -4.81 -17.79
N SER A 585 34.59 -4.76 -19.08
CA SER A 585 35.76 -4.04 -19.60
C SER A 585 35.61 -2.52 -19.53
N ASP A 586 34.38 -2.01 -19.52
CA ASP A 586 34.11 -0.56 -19.45
C ASP A 586 34.27 0.02 -18.05
N LEU A 587 34.33 -0.83 -17.01
CA LEU A 587 34.42 -0.40 -15.61
C LEU A 587 35.72 0.35 -15.27
N GLY A 588 36.71 0.37 -16.16
CA GLY A 588 37.87 1.27 -16.04
C GLY A 588 37.53 2.74 -16.31
N LYS A 589 36.44 3.01 -17.04
CA LYS A 589 35.99 4.37 -17.41
C LYS A 589 35.12 4.97 -16.30
N PRO A 590 35.19 6.29 -16.05
CA PRO A 590 34.46 6.91 -14.93
C PRO A 590 32.95 6.73 -14.98
N ARG A 591 32.31 7.00 -16.13
CA ARG A 591 30.84 6.92 -16.27
C ARG A 591 30.29 5.50 -16.10
N PRO A 592 30.77 4.48 -16.82
CA PRO A 592 30.33 3.10 -16.62
C PRO A 592 30.56 2.59 -15.19
N ALA A 593 31.71 2.93 -14.59
CA ALA A 593 32.00 2.57 -13.20
C ALA A 593 30.97 3.17 -12.23
N ALA A 594 30.60 4.44 -12.42
CA ALA A 594 29.63 5.15 -11.59
C ALA A 594 28.24 4.49 -11.63
N ILE A 595 27.73 4.29 -12.85
CA ILE A 595 26.42 3.71 -13.10
C ILE A 595 26.35 2.28 -12.53
N ALA A 596 27.35 1.43 -12.85
CA ALA A 596 27.38 0.06 -12.37
C ALA A 596 27.54 -0.04 -10.84
N THR A 597 28.33 0.85 -10.23
CA THR A 597 28.51 0.84 -8.77
C THR A 597 27.23 1.26 -8.07
N LEU A 598 26.58 2.34 -8.50
CA LEU A 598 25.33 2.78 -7.88
C LEU A 598 24.23 1.73 -8.05
N GLY A 599 24.07 1.17 -9.25
CA GLY A 599 23.09 0.10 -9.49
C GLY A 599 23.35 -1.13 -8.62
N PHE A 600 24.61 -1.53 -8.46
CA PHE A 600 24.96 -2.64 -7.57
C PHE A 600 24.64 -2.32 -6.11
N CYS A 601 24.98 -1.11 -5.65
CA CYS A 601 24.65 -0.68 -4.29
C CYS A 601 23.13 -0.56 -4.07
N ALA A 602 22.35 -0.22 -5.11
CA ALA A 602 20.88 -0.20 -5.03
C ALA A 602 20.27 -1.59 -4.83
N GLU A 603 20.78 -2.62 -5.53
CA GLU A 603 20.38 -4.02 -5.29
C GLU A 603 20.69 -4.45 -3.85
N LEU A 604 21.89 -4.10 -3.36
CA LEU A 604 22.32 -4.42 -1.99
C LEU A 604 21.51 -3.65 -0.94
N LEU A 605 21.10 -2.41 -1.21
CA LEU A 605 20.21 -1.66 -0.33
C LEU A 605 18.84 -2.33 -0.21
N GLY A 606 18.29 -2.83 -1.32
CA GLY A 606 17.07 -3.63 -1.31
C GLY A 606 17.21 -4.89 -0.45
N GLU A 607 18.36 -5.56 -0.53
CA GLU A 607 18.67 -6.70 0.34
C GLU A 607 18.81 -6.32 1.82
N LEU A 608 19.53 -5.23 2.11
CA LEU A 608 19.76 -4.75 3.46
C LEU A 608 18.45 -4.36 4.14
N LYS A 609 17.53 -3.72 3.43
CA LYS A 609 16.18 -3.41 3.93
C LYS A 609 15.39 -4.66 4.31
N ARG A 610 15.56 -5.77 3.57
CA ARG A 610 14.95 -7.06 3.94
C ARG A 610 15.59 -7.66 5.19
N ILE A 611 16.91 -7.55 5.34
CA ILE A 611 17.64 -8.01 6.54
C ILE A 611 17.24 -7.18 7.77
N LYS A 612 17.17 -5.86 7.62
CA LYS A 612 16.78 -4.90 8.66
C LYS A 612 15.46 -5.26 9.34
N LYS A 613 14.47 -5.79 8.60
CA LYS A 613 13.19 -6.25 9.17
C LYS A 613 13.37 -7.22 10.35
N ASN A 614 14.46 -7.98 10.37
CA ASN A 614 14.76 -8.99 11.39
C ASN A 614 16.04 -8.67 12.19
N HIS A 615 16.58 -7.45 12.09
CA HIS A 615 17.85 -7.07 12.73
C HIS A 615 17.76 -5.68 13.38
N GLN A 616 17.52 -5.65 14.70
CA GLN A 616 17.24 -4.41 15.46
C GLN A 616 18.38 -3.38 15.42
N SER A 617 19.64 -3.81 15.27
CA SER A 617 20.77 -2.87 15.23
C SER A 617 20.92 -2.12 13.92
N ILE A 618 20.12 -2.41 12.88
CA ILE A 618 20.20 -1.71 11.59
C ILE A 618 19.09 -0.66 11.55
N ASP A 619 19.45 0.61 11.49
CA ASP A 619 18.53 1.74 11.36
C ASP A 619 18.80 2.53 10.07
N GLU A 620 18.34 3.77 9.96
CA GLU A 620 18.65 4.60 8.78
C GLU A 620 20.03 5.24 8.87
N ASP A 621 20.48 5.53 10.08
CA ASP A 621 21.68 6.33 10.35
C ASP A 621 22.96 5.49 10.16
N ASN A 622 22.86 4.18 10.41
CA ASN A 622 23.96 3.23 10.23
C ASN A 622 23.83 2.35 8.98
N MET A 623 22.83 2.60 8.11
CA MET A 623 22.56 1.73 6.97
C MET A 623 23.74 1.64 6.00
N MET A 624 24.47 2.74 5.82
CA MET A 624 25.68 2.80 5.00
C MET A 624 26.77 1.84 5.50
N ASP A 625 26.85 1.64 6.81
CA ASP A 625 27.91 0.86 7.46
C ASP A 625 27.71 -0.62 7.16
N TYR A 626 26.47 -1.10 7.30
CA TYR A 626 26.10 -2.47 6.97
C TYR A 626 26.08 -2.73 5.45
N LEU A 627 25.84 -1.70 4.63
CA LEU A 627 25.86 -1.83 3.17
C LEU A 627 27.24 -2.31 2.66
N TYR A 628 28.33 -1.85 3.29
CA TYR A 628 29.68 -2.30 2.93
C TYR A 628 29.93 -3.78 3.23
N TYR A 629 29.34 -4.34 4.28
CA TYR A 629 29.42 -5.79 4.52
C TYR A 629 28.78 -6.57 3.37
N LEU A 630 27.61 -6.15 2.88
CA LEU A 630 26.99 -6.76 1.71
C LEU A 630 27.85 -6.57 0.44
N PHE A 631 28.41 -5.38 0.25
CA PHE A 631 29.30 -5.08 -0.88
C PHE A 631 30.50 -6.04 -0.95
N ARG A 632 31.05 -6.41 0.21
CA ARG A 632 32.15 -7.36 0.35
C ARG A 632 31.72 -8.83 0.34
N GLY A 633 30.43 -9.12 0.21
CA GLY A 633 29.88 -10.48 0.27
C GLY A 633 29.83 -11.08 1.68
N LYS A 634 29.93 -10.26 2.72
CA LYS A 634 29.93 -10.64 4.14
C LYS A 634 28.53 -10.67 4.76
N ARG A 635 27.51 -11.07 3.98
CA ARG A 635 26.11 -11.17 4.43
C ARG A 635 25.96 -11.95 5.75
N LYS A 636 26.71 -13.05 5.89
CA LYS A 636 26.67 -13.92 7.08
C LYS A 636 27.03 -13.17 8.37
N GLU A 637 27.92 -12.19 8.31
CA GLU A 637 28.33 -11.41 9.49
C GLU A 637 27.18 -10.51 9.97
N ILE A 638 26.39 -9.97 9.04
CA ILE A 638 25.16 -9.21 9.38
C ILE A 638 24.11 -10.14 9.95
N THR A 639 23.75 -11.21 9.23
CA THR A 639 22.63 -12.09 9.64
C THR A 639 22.91 -12.85 10.94
N LYS A 640 24.17 -13.01 11.34
CA LYS A 640 24.57 -13.63 12.61
C LYS A 640 24.79 -12.62 13.74
N GLY A 641 24.65 -11.31 13.48
CA GLY A 641 24.93 -10.26 14.46
C GLY A 641 26.40 -10.17 14.87
N THR A 642 27.33 -10.62 14.03
CA THR A 642 28.78 -10.56 14.31
C THR A 642 29.49 -9.42 13.57
N ALA A 643 28.75 -8.61 12.81
CA ALA A 643 29.28 -7.41 12.19
C ALA A 643 29.53 -6.34 13.28
N THR A 644 30.69 -5.67 13.21
CA THR A 644 31.14 -4.60 14.10
C THR A 644 31.49 -3.34 13.29
N PRO A 645 30.48 -2.66 12.71
CA PRO A 645 30.75 -1.61 11.73
C PRO A 645 31.58 -0.43 12.29
N GLU A 646 31.41 -0.11 13.57
CA GLU A 646 32.16 0.92 14.31
C GLU A 646 33.67 0.63 14.42
N LEU A 647 34.07 -0.64 14.37
CA LEU A 647 35.48 -1.07 14.44
C LEU A 647 36.11 -1.26 13.05
N ASN A 648 35.32 -1.19 11.98
CA ASN A 648 35.80 -1.50 10.63
C ASN A 648 36.49 -0.28 9.99
N ALA A 649 37.82 -0.36 9.83
CA ALA A 649 38.62 0.72 9.26
C ALA A 649 38.15 1.15 7.85
N ASN A 650 37.71 0.22 7.01
CA ASN A 650 37.23 0.56 5.66
C ASN A 650 35.92 1.36 5.70
N ILE A 651 35.05 1.10 6.68
CA ILE A 651 33.81 1.88 6.84
C ILE A 651 34.15 3.31 7.27
N ARG A 652 35.14 3.49 8.14
CA ARG A 652 35.64 4.83 8.50
C ARG A 652 36.18 5.57 7.28
N ASP A 653 36.98 4.89 6.46
CA ASP A 653 37.51 5.45 5.21
C ASP A 653 36.39 5.85 4.22
N ILE A 654 35.36 5.01 4.10
CA ILE A 654 34.17 5.29 3.28
C ILE A 654 33.44 6.53 3.81
N LYS A 655 33.18 6.61 5.12
CA LYS A 655 32.53 7.77 5.75
C LYS A 655 33.34 9.05 5.56
N GLU A 656 34.65 8.97 5.75
CA GLU A 656 35.56 10.10 5.52
C GLU A 656 35.41 10.61 4.08
N MET A 657 35.52 9.73 3.08
CA MET A 657 35.38 10.15 1.68
C MET A 657 33.96 10.58 1.31
N ALA A 658 32.93 9.92 1.84
CA ALA A 658 31.53 10.30 1.65
C ALA A 658 31.25 11.71 2.19
N SER A 659 31.87 12.09 3.30
CA SER A 659 31.76 13.44 3.88
C SER A 659 32.35 14.52 2.97
N LYS A 660 33.33 14.16 2.13
CA LYS A 660 33.95 15.07 1.16
C LYS A 660 33.05 15.36 -0.03
N VAL A 661 32.02 14.55 -0.29
CA VAL A 661 31.04 14.72 -1.37
C VAL A 661 29.84 15.52 -0.86
N LYS A 662 29.61 16.69 -1.48
CA LYS A 662 28.43 17.52 -1.24
C LYS A 662 27.48 17.40 -2.41
N ILE A 663 26.21 17.12 -2.13
CA ILE A 663 25.14 17.02 -3.12
C ILE A 663 24.13 18.13 -2.83
N PHE A 664 23.85 18.95 -3.84
CA PHE A 664 22.88 20.04 -3.80
C PHE A 664 21.69 19.65 -4.67
N GLN A 665 20.46 19.69 -4.16
CA GLN A 665 19.25 19.49 -4.96
C GLN A 665 18.76 20.84 -5.52
N GLU A 666 18.47 20.92 -6.81
CA GLU A 666 17.81 22.07 -7.43
C GLU A 666 16.32 22.08 -7.07
N LYS A 667 15.73 23.28 -6.97
CA LYS A 667 14.32 23.50 -6.59
C LYS A 667 13.34 22.98 -7.63
#